data_AF-E6UBE9-F1
#
_entry.id   AF-E6UBE9-F1
#
_cell.length_a   1.000
_cell.length_b   1.000
_cell.length_c   1.000
_cell.angle_alpha   90.00
_cell.angle_beta   90.00
_cell.angle_gamma   90.00
#
_symmetry.space_group_name_H-M   'P 1'
#
loop_
_entity.id
_entity.type
_entity.pdbx_description
1 polymer ?
#
loop_
_entity_poly.entity_id
_entity_poly.type
_entity_poly.pdbx_seq_one_letter_code
_entity_poly.pdbx_strand_id
1 'polypeptide(L)'
;MYYVVLTVQYLSIFGLLFESAYIFRNWKSRIHGYLLLNCAATMVNNAGVLQVMLSDSYDEALTAQKLSYVGAVWIPFSLLIFIVELCGVRTKKNTMMFLGALHALTYVAVMTNEWHQLYYRNMGYDKGGVHPHLTYDAGPWHHVYTLLLIGYIVYGLLILFLTIHKEKNKKSLKRLRYIAASVVVEVISYIIYLTGITNGYNLTSMGYSISTVIMYIAIFKYDLLDTLELTREYVVDKLSEGLIAVDTEGRVRYFNEPARELYPQLADAPEETLDIIGKAIEDDEVITMGERKYTPCIEALEYEGENFGRLYRLIDDTEHYNYMEQLREQSLIADKANRAKSAFLANMSHEIRTPINAVLGMDEMILRESGERQIIGYAEDIRNAGRTLLSLINDILDFSKVEQGRMELIPTQYELGSAINDLVNMIRPRADKKGLRFDVKVDSGIPHMLVGDEIRVKQCALNLLTNAVKYTEKGSVHFEVGYEKTGDKSIKLRFTVSDTGMGIKQENMDKLFSPFSRIEEGKNRSIEGTGLGMSITRQLLELMGSELEINSIYGKGSVFSFAVEQQVAKWQPVGDFTKRFSGGKGVAVYRELFHAPTARVLVVDDNAMNLTVFKGLLKKTLVGIDTASSGAEALRLAALNTYDIYFIDHMMPDMDGIETMKRLRAMEGREDAVCIALTANAVSGAREMYIEAGFNDYLSKPIDGERLEKMMAGILPKEKLEVQTVTERRTIKTAPKVLVVDDDAVIRTTAKNILSKAFDVITCDTGEKAIMLTKGQMPDVVLLDISLTGMNGFEVLEKLKEDPDIRDIPVIFVTGDDSAEAESTGFKNGAADYVKKPFSPEVLLQRTKHAAELYQLQSGLKSEVDRQQIRSERLSLEMMMALAKTVDAKDHYTNGHSNRVAIYSAELARRLGKSEAEQQQIFRMGLMHDIGKIGVSEDILNKTSRLTDEEFMQIKRHTVIGSEILSSITEMPGLATGARSHHERYDGSGYPDGLKGKDIPEAARIICAADCYDAMTSTRTYSKPMEQQKVRDEFIRCSGTQFDPDVAAAMIQMIDDDTDYRMNEQDFTNDIWLGSAKLEELNAGENALADKGFNGIDGLDADTGIKHCGGEDNYRLTLEAFADSAEEYAESIRRYIAEDDRENAMIKLHSLKGAARTIGAESLGEMAYAGEMYYRGRTEDEPDIDGTLAELERISAAVRKRLDV
;
A
#
# COMPACT_ATOMS: atom_id res chain seq x y z
N MET A 1 55.57 -7.41 -86.39
CA MET A 1 55.41 -7.21 -84.93
C MET A 1 54.25 -6.28 -84.62
N TYR A 2 54.18 -5.07 -85.21
CA TYR A 2 53.05 -4.14 -85.12
C TYR A 2 51.65 -4.81 -85.21
N TYR A 3 51.35 -5.46 -86.34
CA TYR A 3 50.05 -6.13 -86.56
C TYR A 3 49.75 -7.25 -85.56
N VAL A 4 50.77 -7.90 -85.00
CA VAL A 4 50.59 -8.95 -83.99
C VAL A 4 50.13 -8.34 -82.67
N VAL A 5 50.79 -7.26 -82.23
CA VAL A 5 50.40 -6.51 -81.02
C VAL A 5 48.99 -5.93 -81.18
N LEU A 6 48.69 -5.37 -82.35
CA LEU A 6 47.35 -4.86 -82.69
C LEU A 6 46.28 -5.96 -82.60
N THR A 7 46.56 -7.13 -83.17
CA THR A 7 45.64 -8.29 -83.14
C THR A 7 45.40 -8.78 -81.72
N VAL A 8 46.45 -8.84 -80.88
CA VAL A 8 46.33 -9.22 -79.46
C VAL A 8 45.43 -8.24 -78.71
N GLN A 9 45.56 -6.94 -78.96
CA GLN A 9 44.71 -5.92 -78.31
C GLN A 9 43.24 -6.04 -78.75
N TYR A 10 42.97 -6.25 -80.04
CA TYR A 10 41.60 -6.50 -80.52
C TYR A 10 40.99 -7.75 -79.88
N LEU A 11 41.72 -8.87 -79.87
CA LEU A 11 41.26 -10.12 -79.26
C LEU A 11 40.99 -9.95 -77.75
N SER A 12 41.85 -9.20 -77.06
CA SER A 12 41.70 -8.89 -75.63
C SER A 12 40.42 -8.10 -75.35
N ILE A 13 40.14 -7.05 -76.13
CA ILE A 13 38.92 -6.25 -76.00
C ILE A 13 37.67 -7.10 -76.26
N PHE A 14 37.67 -7.92 -77.33
CA PHE A 14 36.55 -8.82 -77.62
C PHE A 14 36.37 -9.89 -76.52
N GLY A 15 37.47 -10.44 -75.99
CA GLY A 15 37.44 -11.40 -74.89
C GLY A 15 36.84 -10.80 -73.61
N LEU A 16 37.29 -9.60 -73.23
CA LEU A 16 36.77 -8.87 -72.06
C LEU A 16 35.29 -8.50 -72.22
N LEU A 17 34.84 -8.16 -73.42
CA LEU A 17 33.43 -7.89 -73.70
C LEU A 17 32.57 -9.15 -73.51
N PHE A 18 33.05 -10.31 -73.97
CA PHE A 18 32.37 -11.59 -73.78
C PHE A 18 32.35 -12.01 -72.30
N GLU A 19 33.48 -11.91 -71.60
CA GLU A 19 33.57 -12.16 -70.16
C GLU A 19 32.62 -11.28 -69.36
N SER A 20 32.62 -9.97 -69.65
CA SER A 20 31.75 -9.01 -68.98
C SER A 20 30.27 -9.36 -69.18
N ALA A 21 29.88 -9.70 -70.42
CA ALA A 21 28.51 -10.13 -70.72
C ALA A 21 28.12 -11.43 -69.99
N TYR A 22 29.05 -12.39 -69.89
CA TYR A 22 28.82 -13.64 -69.16
C TYR A 22 28.67 -13.42 -67.65
N ILE A 23 29.55 -12.62 -67.05
CA ILE A 23 29.49 -12.29 -65.61
C ILE A 23 28.21 -11.54 -65.29
N PHE A 24 27.83 -10.58 -66.14
CA PHE A 24 26.59 -9.81 -65.97
C PHE A 24 25.35 -10.70 -66.04
N ARG A 25 25.29 -11.63 -67.01
CA ARG A 25 24.17 -12.58 -67.14
C ARG A 25 24.07 -13.54 -65.95
N ASN A 26 25.20 -13.94 -65.36
CA ASN A 26 25.26 -14.92 -64.28
C ASN A 26 25.49 -14.28 -62.91
N TRP A 27 25.12 -13.02 -62.73
CA TRP A 27 25.38 -12.28 -61.50
C TRP A 27 24.63 -12.88 -60.30
N LYS A 28 25.37 -13.41 -59.31
CA LYS A 28 24.78 -13.98 -58.08
C LYS A 28 25.25 -13.33 -56.76
N SER A 29 26.39 -12.65 -56.75
CA SER A 29 26.99 -12.12 -55.51
C SER A 29 27.83 -10.87 -55.76
N ARG A 30 28.27 -10.19 -54.69
CA ARG A 30 29.15 -9.00 -54.77
C ARG A 30 30.48 -9.28 -55.46
N ILE A 31 31.00 -10.51 -55.34
CA ILE A 31 32.24 -10.96 -56.02
C ILE A 31 32.12 -10.81 -57.54
N HIS A 32 30.94 -11.10 -58.11
CA HIS A 32 30.68 -10.93 -59.54
C HIS A 32 30.79 -9.45 -59.96
N GLY A 33 30.35 -8.54 -59.09
CA GLY A 33 30.43 -7.11 -59.35
C GLY A 33 31.84 -6.56 -59.34
N TYR A 34 32.70 -7.02 -58.43
CA TYR A 34 34.11 -6.61 -58.42
C TYR A 34 34.88 -7.15 -59.62
N LEU A 35 34.58 -8.39 -60.03
CA LEU A 35 35.17 -8.97 -61.24
C LEU A 35 34.67 -8.24 -62.50
N LEU A 36 33.39 -7.91 -62.60
CA LEU A 36 32.84 -7.13 -63.72
C LEU A 36 33.49 -5.74 -63.80
N LEU A 37 33.67 -5.07 -62.66
CA LEU A 37 34.37 -3.78 -62.59
C LEU A 37 35.81 -3.89 -63.11
N ASN A 38 36.51 -4.97 -62.75
CA ASN A 38 37.86 -5.23 -63.24
C ASN A 38 37.89 -5.47 -64.76
N CYS A 39 37.00 -6.33 -65.29
CA CYS A 39 36.90 -6.56 -66.73
C CYS A 39 36.59 -5.27 -67.50
N ALA A 40 35.65 -4.46 -67.01
CA ALA A 40 35.29 -3.19 -67.62
C ALA A 40 36.45 -2.17 -67.61
N ALA A 41 37.15 -2.04 -66.48
CA ALA A 41 38.32 -1.17 -66.36
C ALA A 41 39.45 -1.60 -67.33
N THR A 42 39.72 -2.89 -67.41
CA THR A 42 40.74 -3.44 -68.32
C THR A 42 40.36 -3.23 -69.79
N MET A 43 39.08 -3.37 -70.12
CA MET A 43 38.57 -3.14 -71.48
C MET A 43 38.76 -1.67 -71.90
N VAL A 44 38.42 -0.72 -71.03
CA VAL A 44 38.61 0.72 -71.28
C VAL A 44 40.09 1.07 -71.45
N ASN A 45 40.96 0.50 -70.60
CA ASN A 45 42.41 0.66 -70.74
C ASN A 45 42.91 0.15 -72.09
N ASN A 46 42.56 -1.08 -72.47
CA ASN A 46 43.03 -1.69 -73.71
C ASN A 46 42.48 -0.97 -74.95
N ALA A 47 41.25 -0.47 -74.89
CA ALA A 47 40.70 0.38 -75.94
C ALA A 47 41.48 1.70 -76.09
N GLY A 48 41.82 2.36 -74.98
CA GLY A 48 42.65 3.57 -75.00
C GLY A 48 44.07 3.30 -75.54
N VAL A 49 44.71 2.21 -75.09
CA VAL A 49 46.03 1.81 -75.56
C VAL A 49 46.01 1.46 -77.06
N LEU A 50 44.97 0.77 -77.54
CA LEU A 50 44.78 0.49 -78.96
C LEU A 50 44.68 1.79 -79.78
N GLN A 51 43.97 2.80 -79.26
CA GLN A 51 43.89 4.12 -79.91
C GLN A 51 45.26 4.83 -79.94
N VAL A 52 46.09 4.68 -78.90
CA VAL A 52 47.49 5.18 -78.95
C VAL A 52 48.29 4.47 -80.03
N MET A 53 48.09 3.17 -80.25
CA MET A 53 48.79 2.44 -81.33
C MET A 53 48.34 2.83 -82.74
N LEU A 54 47.16 3.47 -82.86
CA LEU A 54 46.54 3.89 -84.12
C LEU A 54 46.68 5.40 -84.38
N SER A 55 47.18 6.18 -83.41
CA SER A 55 47.27 7.64 -83.54
C SER A 55 48.29 8.06 -84.59
N ASP A 56 48.00 9.15 -85.30
CA ASP A 56 48.90 9.75 -86.28
C ASP A 56 49.54 11.06 -85.77
N SER A 57 49.02 11.65 -84.70
CA SER A 57 49.57 12.86 -84.09
C SER A 57 49.83 12.71 -82.58
N TYR A 58 50.66 13.60 -82.03
CA TYR A 58 50.90 13.66 -80.58
C TYR A 58 49.62 13.95 -79.80
N ASP A 59 48.78 14.87 -80.27
CA ASP A 59 47.54 15.25 -79.59
C ASP A 59 46.52 14.10 -79.55
N GLU A 60 46.43 13.33 -80.65
CA GLU A 60 45.65 12.08 -80.71
C GLU A 60 46.18 11.03 -79.74
N ALA A 61 47.49 10.80 -79.73
CA ALA A 61 48.14 9.84 -78.84
C ALA A 61 47.93 10.23 -77.37
N LEU A 62 48.08 11.51 -77.03
CA LEU A 62 47.90 12.04 -75.68
C LEU A 62 46.45 11.90 -75.21
N THR A 63 45.49 12.20 -76.07
CA THR A 63 44.06 12.05 -75.78
C THR A 63 43.70 10.58 -75.58
N ALA A 64 44.19 9.70 -76.45
CA ALA A 64 43.99 8.25 -76.32
C ALA A 64 44.63 7.69 -75.04
N GLN A 65 45.82 8.18 -74.67
CA GLN A 65 46.49 7.79 -73.43
C GLN A 65 45.70 8.24 -72.20
N LYS A 66 45.21 9.49 -72.19
CA LYS A 66 44.30 9.98 -71.14
C LYS A 66 43.06 9.08 -71.03
N LEU A 67 42.44 8.73 -72.15
CA LEU A 67 41.29 7.81 -72.18
C LEU A 67 41.65 6.43 -71.57
N SER A 68 42.83 5.89 -71.84
CA SER A 68 43.26 4.61 -71.25
C SER A 68 43.30 4.66 -69.71
N TYR A 69 43.66 5.82 -69.13
CA TYR A 69 43.71 6.02 -67.68
C TYR A 69 42.35 6.06 -67.00
N VAL A 70 41.24 6.21 -67.74
CA VAL A 70 39.88 5.97 -67.22
C VAL A 70 39.75 4.53 -66.72
N GLY A 71 40.40 3.58 -67.38
CA GLY A 71 40.47 2.19 -66.98
C GLY A 71 41.69 1.87 -66.11
N ALA A 72 42.88 2.28 -66.57
CA ALA A 72 44.17 1.84 -66.02
C ALA A 72 44.30 2.03 -64.51
N VAL A 73 43.75 3.12 -63.98
CA VAL A 73 43.84 3.43 -62.56
C VAL A 73 43.05 2.43 -61.72
N TRP A 74 41.89 1.97 -62.21
CA TRP A 74 40.97 1.12 -61.45
C TRP A 74 41.28 -0.38 -61.53
N ILE A 75 42.08 -0.84 -62.50
CA ILE A 75 42.40 -2.26 -62.68
C ILE A 75 43.00 -2.87 -61.39
N PRO A 76 44.07 -2.30 -60.79
CA PRO A 76 44.72 -2.93 -59.65
C PRO A 76 43.87 -2.86 -58.38
N PHE A 77 43.08 -1.79 -58.23
CA PHE A 77 42.17 -1.63 -57.09
C PHE A 77 40.99 -2.61 -57.15
N SER A 78 40.36 -2.76 -58.31
CA SER A 78 39.25 -3.70 -58.51
C SER A 78 39.70 -5.16 -58.37
N LEU A 79 40.89 -5.50 -58.87
CA LEU A 79 41.48 -6.83 -58.71
C LEU A 79 41.77 -7.15 -57.23
N LEU A 80 42.28 -6.17 -56.48
CA LEU A 80 42.55 -6.34 -55.05
C LEU A 80 41.27 -6.59 -54.25
N ILE A 81 40.22 -5.81 -54.51
CA ILE A 81 38.92 -6.00 -53.85
C ILE A 81 38.34 -7.37 -54.16
N PHE A 82 38.42 -7.78 -55.43
CA PHE A 82 37.98 -9.10 -55.85
C PHE A 82 38.70 -10.21 -55.07
N ILE A 83 40.03 -10.13 -54.93
CA ILE A 83 40.84 -11.12 -54.17
C ILE A 83 40.47 -11.13 -52.68
N VAL A 84 40.34 -9.95 -52.06
CA VAL A 84 39.98 -9.79 -50.64
C VAL A 84 38.62 -10.43 -50.36
N GLU A 85 37.62 -10.12 -51.18
CA GLU A 85 36.26 -10.64 -51.03
C GLU A 85 36.22 -12.15 -51.30
N LEU A 86 36.90 -12.62 -52.35
CA LEU A 86 36.97 -14.03 -52.71
C LEU A 86 37.62 -14.88 -51.61
N CYS A 87 38.66 -14.36 -50.94
CA CYS A 87 39.37 -15.06 -49.88
C CYS A 87 38.77 -14.83 -48.48
N GLY A 88 37.64 -14.11 -48.37
CA GLY A 88 36.95 -13.87 -47.10
C GLY A 88 37.71 -13.01 -46.09
N VAL A 89 38.63 -12.15 -46.56
CA VAL A 89 39.45 -11.31 -45.67
C VAL A 89 38.65 -10.08 -45.24
N ARG A 90 38.47 -9.87 -43.94
CA ARG A 90 37.74 -8.71 -43.41
C ARG A 90 38.57 -7.42 -43.56
N THR A 91 38.11 -6.50 -44.40
CA THR A 91 38.69 -5.15 -44.52
C THR A 91 37.75 -4.07 -43.99
N LYS A 92 38.31 -3.03 -43.34
CA LYS A 92 37.51 -1.88 -42.86
C LYS A 92 37.03 -1.04 -44.05
N LYS A 93 35.72 -0.71 -44.08
CA LYS A 93 35.08 0.12 -45.12
C LYS A 93 35.83 1.44 -45.36
N ASN A 94 36.29 2.09 -44.29
CA ASN A 94 37.00 3.37 -44.37
C ASN A 94 38.34 3.25 -45.10
N THR A 95 39.06 2.14 -44.92
CA THR A 95 40.33 1.88 -45.63
C THR A 95 40.09 1.74 -47.12
N MET A 96 39.03 1.03 -47.52
CA MET A 96 38.68 0.83 -48.93
C MET A 96 38.21 2.12 -49.59
N MET A 97 37.47 2.97 -48.88
CA MET A 97 37.10 4.31 -49.36
C MET A 97 38.31 5.22 -49.54
N PHE A 98 39.26 5.21 -48.60
CA PHE A 98 40.50 5.98 -48.71
C PHE A 98 41.34 5.56 -49.92
N LEU A 99 41.52 4.24 -50.12
CA LEU A 99 42.22 3.72 -51.27
C LEU A 99 41.51 4.07 -52.59
N GLY A 100 40.18 3.95 -52.65
CA GLY A 100 39.40 4.37 -53.83
C GLY A 100 39.55 5.86 -54.15
N ALA A 101 39.58 6.73 -53.12
CA ALA A 101 39.81 8.16 -53.29
C ALA A 101 41.22 8.48 -53.83
N LEU A 102 42.24 7.75 -53.39
CA LEU A 102 43.61 7.90 -53.88
C LEU A 102 43.74 7.55 -55.38
N HIS A 103 42.99 6.56 -55.84
CA HIS A 103 42.88 6.20 -57.25
C HIS A 103 42.14 7.28 -58.06
N ALA A 104 41.00 7.78 -57.57
CA ALA A 104 40.33 8.91 -58.21
C ALA A 104 41.22 10.16 -58.30
N LEU A 105 42.00 10.47 -57.25
CA LEU A 105 42.96 11.56 -57.25
C LEU A 105 44.08 11.35 -58.27
N THR A 106 44.54 10.11 -58.44
CA THR A 106 45.54 9.75 -59.47
C THR A 106 45.01 9.99 -60.87
N TYR A 107 43.75 9.61 -61.14
CA TYR A 107 43.11 9.91 -62.42
C TYR A 107 43.04 11.41 -62.69
N VAL A 108 42.66 12.22 -61.69
CA VAL A 108 42.66 13.69 -61.80
C VAL A 108 44.07 14.19 -62.11
N ALA A 109 45.09 13.74 -61.38
CA ALA A 109 46.49 14.14 -61.58
C ALA A 109 47.02 13.79 -62.98
N VAL A 110 46.55 12.70 -63.60
CA VAL A 110 46.87 12.37 -65.00
C VAL A 110 46.18 13.35 -65.96
N MET A 111 44.88 13.62 -65.74
CA MET A 111 44.09 14.47 -66.62
C MET A 111 44.54 15.92 -66.64
N THR A 112 44.93 16.45 -65.47
CA THR A 112 45.42 17.82 -65.31
C THR A 112 46.94 17.96 -65.48
N ASN A 113 47.63 16.91 -65.91
CA ASN A 113 49.10 16.87 -65.92
C ASN A 113 49.75 18.00 -66.72
N GLU A 114 49.08 18.51 -67.75
CA GLU A 114 49.57 19.64 -68.57
C GLU A 114 49.73 20.94 -67.77
N TRP A 115 49.04 21.09 -66.62
CA TRP A 115 49.09 22.30 -65.81
C TRP A 115 50.15 22.25 -64.70
N HIS A 116 50.56 21.06 -64.25
CA HIS A 116 51.33 20.91 -63.01
C HIS A 116 52.47 19.88 -63.09
N GLN A 117 52.52 19.03 -64.13
CA GLN A 117 53.58 18.03 -64.35
C GLN A 117 53.83 17.08 -63.16
N LEU A 118 52.77 16.77 -62.39
CA LEU A 118 52.89 15.96 -61.15
C LEU A 118 52.99 14.48 -61.48
N TYR A 119 52.31 14.04 -62.54
CA TYR A 119 52.29 12.65 -62.97
C TYR A 119 53.36 12.38 -64.03
N TYR A 120 53.54 13.26 -65.01
CA TYR A 120 54.62 13.21 -65.99
C TYR A 120 55.31 14.58 -66.11
N ARG A 121 56.64 14.59 -66.11
CA ARG A 121 57.46 15.81 -66.25
C ARG A 121 57.54 16.29 -67.69
N ASN A 122 57.96 15.38 -68.57
CA ASN A 122 58.04 15.60 -70.01
C ASN A 122 57.30 14.48 -70.73
N MET A 123 56.67 14.82 -71.85
CA MET A 123 56.07 13.86 -72.76
C MET A 123 56.59 14.10 -74.17
N GLY A 124 56.81 13.02 -74.90
CA GLY A 124 57.21 13.01 -76.31
C GLY A 124 56.42 11.96 -77.07
N TYR A 125 56.49 12.03 -78.40
CA TYR A 125 55.83 11.11 -79.30
C TYR A 125 56.84 10.46 -80.22
N ASP A 126 56.91 9.14 -80.21
CA ASP A 126 57.82 8.39 -81.07
C ASP A 126 57.04 7.47 -82.03
N LYS A 127 57.24 7.71 -83.33
CA LYS A 127 56.71 6.88 -84.44
C LYS A 127 57.71 5.83 -84.94
N GLY A 128 58.97 5.91 -84.51
CA GLY A 128 60.11 5.19 -85.07
C GLY A 128 60.29 3.74 -84.60
N GLY A 129 59.44 3.22 -83.71
CA GLY A 129 59.56 1.85 -83.22
C GLY A 129 58.38 0.92 -83.57
N VAL A 130 58.15 -0.12 -82.77
CA VAL A 130 57.22 -1.24 -83.06
C VAL A 130 55.80 -0.76 -83.33
N HIS A 131 55.34 0.27 -82.62
CA HIS A 131 54.09 1.00 -82.84
C HIS A 131 54.26 2.46 -82.34
N PRO A 132 53.43 3.41 -82.80
CA PRO A 132 53.37 4.73 -82.21
C PRO A 132 53.12 4.64 -80.71
N HIS A 133 53.90 5.37 -79.92
CA HIS A 133 53.77 5.39 -78.46
C HIS A 133 54.24 6.72 -77.89
N LEU A 134 53.81 7.00 -76.66
CA LEU A 134 54.26 8.16 -75.91
C LEU A 134 55.49 7.78 -75.07
N THR A 135 56.52 8.61 -75.14
CA THR A 135 57.68 8.55 -74.25
C THR A 135 57.51 9.59 -73.16
N TYR A 136 57.85 9.28 -71.91
CA TYR A 136 57.66 10.23 -70.81
C TYR A 136 58.65 10.06 -69.67
N ASP A 137 58.89 11.18 -68.97
CA ASP A 137 59.63 11.21 -67.71
C ASP A 137 58.65 11.17 -66.53
N ALA A 138 58.88 10.25 -65.58
CA ALA A 138 58.03 10.10 -64.40
C ALA A 138 58.03 11.36 -63.51
N GLY A 139 56.83 11.82 -63.14
CA GLY A 139 56.63 12.85 -62.12
C GLY A 139 56.57 12.27 -60.70
N PRO A 140 56.61 13.12 -59.65
CA PRO A 140 56.56 12.65 -58.26
C PRO A 140 55.33 11.79 -57.94
N TRP A 141 54.15 12.12 -58.47
CA TRP A 141 52.92 11.36 -58.23
C TRP A 141 52.95 9.99 -58.91
N HIS A 142 53.63 9.85 -60.05
CA HIS A 142 53.80 8.57 -60.72
C HIS A 142 54.60 7.57 -59.86
N HIS A 143 55.63 8.05 -59.14
CA HIS A 143 56.37 7.20 -58.20
C HIS A 143 55.53 6.80 -56.99
N VAL A 144 54.73 7.72 -56.44
CA VAL A 144 53.79 7.42 -55.33
C VAL A 144 52.78 6.37 -55.76
N TYR A 145 52.18 6.54 -56.95
CA TYR A 145 51.25 5.58 -57.52
C TYR A 145 51.92 4.22 -57.77
N THR A 146 53.14 4.21 -58.28
CA THR A 146 53.93 2.97 -58.49
C THR A 146 54.15 2.21 -57.18
N LEU A 147 54.49 2.89 -56.07
CA LEU A 147 54.63 2.27 -54.75
C LEU A 147 53.30 1.68 -54.25
N LEU A 148 52.19 2.39 -54.47
CA LEU A 148 50.85 1.89 -54.15
C LEU A 148 50.53 0.60 -54.90
N LEU A 149 50.84 0.53 -56.20
CA LEU A 149 50.63 -0.66 -57.02
C LEU A 149 51.45 -1.86 -56.53
N ILE A 150 52.72 -1.64 -56.18
CA ILE A 150 53.57 -2.69 -55.59
C ILE A 150 52.95 -3.19 -54.27
N GLY A 151 52.43 -2.29 -53.43
CA GLY A 151 51.72 -2.65 -52.21
C GLY A 151 50.51 -3.55 -52.46
N TYR A 152 49.70 -3.24 -53.48
CA TYR A 152 48.53 -4.05 -53.85
C TYR A 152 48.91 -5.45 -54.33
N ILE A 153 49.95 -5.53 -55.16
CA ILE A 153 50.47 -6.80 -55.67
C ILE A 153 50.95 -7.68 -54.51
N VAL A 154 51.80 -7.14 -53.63
CA VAL A 154 52.35 -7.88 -52.50
C VAL A 154 51.24 -8.36 -51.56
N TYR A 155 50.29 -7.47 -51.24
CA TYR A 155 49.18 -7.81 -50.36
C TYR A 155 48.23 -8.85 -50.98
N GLY A 156 47.88 -8.69 -52.26
CA GLY A 156 47.03 -9.64 -52.99
C GLY A 156 47.67 -11.03 -53.12
N LEU A 157 48.96 -11.09 -53.47
CA LEU A 157 49.70 -12.36 -53.54
C LEU A 157 49.86 -13.02 -52.16
N LEU A 158 50.06 -12.23 -51.09
CA LEU A 158 50.12 -12.75 -49.72
C LEU A 158 48.79 -13.40 -49.32
N ILE A 159 47.66 -12.73 -49.58
CA ILE A 159 46.32 -13.29 -49.31
C ILE A 159 46.12 -14.59 -50.06
N LEU A 160 46.42 -14.61 -51.37
CA LEU A 160 46.28 -15.81 -52.19
C LEU A 160 47.19 -16.93 -51.69
N PHE A 161 48.44 -16.63 -51.33
CA PHE A 161 49.38 -17.61 -50.78
C PHE A 161 48.84 -18.23 -49.48
N LEU A 162 48.43 -17.41 -48.52
CA LEU A 162 47.90 -17.88 -47.24
C LEU A 162 46.62 -18.71 -47.42
N THR A 163 45.75 -18.32 -48.34
CA THR A 163 44.50 -19.03 -48.62
C THR A 163 44.75 -20.37 -49.32
N ILE A 164 45.65 -20.40 -50.31
CA ILE A 164 46.07 -21.62 -51.00
C ILE A 164 46.66 -22.66 -50.03
N HIS A 165 47.41 -22.23 -49.01
CA HIS A 165 47.98 -23.15 -48.01
C HIS A 165 46.95 -23.72 -47.03
N LYS A 166 45.82 -23.05 -46.86
CA LYS A 166 44.72 -23.51 -45.99
C LYS A 166 43.68 -24.34 -46.73
N GLU A 167 43.60 -24.20 -48.05
CA GLU A 167 42.55 -24.82 -48.87
C GLU A 167 42.78 -26.32 -49.09
N LYS A 168 41.81 -27.13 -48.68
CA LYS A 168 41.85 -28.60 -48.81
C LYS A 168 41.09 -29.09 -50.05
N ASN A 169 40.14 -28.31 -50.59
CA ASN A 169 39.32 -28.72 -51.72
C ASN A 169 40.13 -28.64 -53.03
N LYS A 170 40.28 -29.78 -53.73
CA LYS A 170 41.07 -29.86 -54.99
C LYS A 170 40.56 -28.95 -56.11
N LYS A 171 39.25 -28.72 -56.23
CA LYS A 171 38.67 -27.79 -57.22
C LYS A 171 38.95 -26.35 -56.81
N SER A 172 38.74 -26.00 -55.54
CA SER A 172 39.02 -24.66 -54.99
C SER A 172 40.51 -24.29 -55.10
N LEU A 173 41.40 -25.23 -54.77
CA LEU A 173 42.85 -25.05 -54.88
C LEU A 173 43.29 -24.79 -56.32
N LYS A 174 42.70 -25.49 -57.31
CA LYS A 174 42.97 -25.21 -58.73
C LYS A 174 42.49 -23.81 -59.10
N ARG A 175 41.28 -23.41 -58.69
CA ARG A 175 40.72 -22.07 -58.94
C ARG A 175 41.64 -20.96 -58.41
N LEU A 176 42.06 -21.04 -57.15
CA LEU A 176 42.96 -20.07 -56.52
C LEU A 176 44.33 -20.00 -57.22
N ARG A 177 44.85 -21.13 -57.71
CA ARG A 177 46.10 -21.16 -58.49
C ARG A 177 45.99 -20.46 -59.84
N TYR A 178 44.86 -20.56 -60.53
CA TYR A 178 44.64 -19.83 -61.79
C TYR A 178 44.55 -18.33 -61.56
N ILE A 179 43.90 -17.89 -60.48
CA ILE A 179 43.87 -16.45 -60.10
C ILE A 179 45.28 -15.97 -59.74
N ALA A 180 46.03 -16.74 -58.95
CA ALA A 180 47.41 -16.39 -58.65
C ALA A 180 48.28 -16.30 -59.92
N ALA A 181 48.09 -17.23 -60.87
CA ALA A 181 48.80 -17.20 -62.15
C ALA A 181 48.46 -15.96 -62.98
N SER A 182 47.19 -15.50 -62.98
CA SER A 182 46.79 -14.29 -63.73
C SER A 182 47.47 -13.04 -63.15
N VAL A 183 47.48 -12.90 -61.81
CA VAL A 183 48.17 -11.81 -61.11
C VAL A 183 49.67 -11.84 -61.40
N VAL A 184 50.33 -13.01 -61.33
CA VAL A 184 51.77 -13.14 -61.57
C VAL A 184 52.15 -12.66 -62.98
N VAL A 185 51.35 -12.92 -64.00
CA VAL A 185 51.60 -12.44 -65.37
C VAL A 185 51.59 -10.92 -65.46
N GLU A 186 50.66 -10.26 -64.76
CA GLU A 186 50.59 -8.80 -64.68
C GLU A 186 51.84 -8.23 -64.01
N VAL A 187 52.27 -8.86 -62.91
CA VAL A 187 53.47 -8.47 -62.16
C VAL A 187 54.72 -8.59 -63.03
N ILE A 188 54.90 -9.71 -63.73
CA ILE A 188 56.03 -9.92 -64.63
C ILE A 188 56.05 -8.84 -65.72
N SER A 189 54.90 -8.55 -66.33
CA SER A 189 54.79 -7.53 -67.37
C SER A 189 55.12 -6.14 -66.86
N TYR A 190 54.74 -5.82 -65.62
CA TYR A 190 55.07 -4.55 -64.98
C TYR A 190 56.55 -4.45 -64.59
N ILE A 191 57.16 -5.53 -64.08
CA ILE A 191 58.60 -5.57 -63.78
C ILE A 191 59.41 -5.35 -65.06
N ILE A 192 59.06 -6.03 -66.15
CA ILE A 192 59.75 -5.85 -67.44
C ILE A 192 59.65 -4.39 -67.90
N TYR A 193 58.49 -3.77 -67.76
CA TYR A 193 58.32 -2.34 -68.06
C TYR A 193 59.22 -1.45 -67.18
N LEU A 194 59.28 -1.68 -65.87
CA LEU A 194 60.12 -0.91 -64.94
C LEU A 194 61.63 -1.05 -65.20
N THR A 195 62.09 -2.18 -65.74
CA THR A 195 63.52 -2.38 -66.06
C THR A 195 64.03 -1.51 -67.21
N GLY A 196 63.13 -0.85 -67.97
CA GLY A 196 63.49 -0.01 -69.11
C GLY A 196 63.96 -0.77 -70.35
N ILE A 197 64.05 -2.11 -70.28
CA ILE A 197 64.45 -2.99 -71.40
C ILE A 197 63.53 -2.82 -72.62
N THR A 198 62.29 -2.38 -72.40
CA THR A 198 61.29 -2.20 -73.43
C THR A 198 61.39 -0.87 -74.18
N ASN A 199 62.41 -0.04 -73.97
CA ASN A 199 62.61 1.22 -74.69
C ASN A 199 61.32 2.07 -74.83
N GLY A 200 60.55 2.22 -73.75
CA GLY A 200 59.31 3.01 -73.74
C GLY A 200 58.02 2.24 -74.03
N TYR A 201 58.07 0.97 -74.48
CA TYR A 201 56.86 0.16 -74.68
C TYR A 201 56.24 -0.29 -73.36
N ASN A 202 54.98 0.07 -73.16
CA ASN A 202 54.21 -0.34 -71.99
C ASN A 202 53.59 -1.75 -72.17
N LEU A 203 54.32 -2.77 -71.74
CA LEU A 203 53.89 -4.18 -71.79
C LEU A 203 52.78 -4.54 -70.79
N THR A 204 52.40 -3.66 -69.86
CA THR A 204 51.34 -3.96 -68.88
C THR A 204 50.00 -4.27 -69.54
N SER A 205 49.67 -3.59 -70.65
CA SER A 205 48.46 -3.85 -71.44
C SER A 205 48.44 -5.26 -72.04
N MET A 206 49.61 -5.78 -72.45
CA MET A 206 49.75 -7.16 -72.92
C MET A 206 49.66 -8.14 -71.75
N GLY A 207 50.23 -7.79 -70.60
CA GLY A 207 50.08 -8.55 -69.35
C GLY A 207 48.62 -8.73 -68.96
N TYR A 208 47.83 -7.65 -68.97
CA TYR A 208 46.39 -7.71 -68.74
C TYR A 208 45.67 -8.60 -69.75
N SER A 209 46.04 -8.52 -71.03
CA SER A 209 45.45 -9.35 -72.09
C SER A 209 45.70 -10.85 -71.88
N ILE A 210 46.88 -11.23 -71.37
CA ILE A 210 47.19 -12.63 -71.03
C ILE A 210 46.47 -13.04 -69.73
N SER A 211 46.43 -12.14 -68.74
CA SER A 211 45.69 -12.33 -67.48
C SER A 211 44.20 -12.62 -67.74
N THR A 212 43.57 -11.89 -68.66
CA THR A 212 42.21 -12.14 -69.14
C THR A 212 42.04 -13.58 -69.63
N VAL A 213 42.93 -14.08 -70.50
CA VAL A 213 42.82 -15.48 -71.00
C VAL A 213 42.93 -16.51 -69.86
N ILE A 214 43.79 -16.25 -68.88
CA ILE A 214 43.92 -17.13 -67.70
C ILE A 214 42.64 -17.09 -66.86
N MET A 215 42.07 -15.90 -66.66
CA MET A 215 40.82 -15.68 -65.93
C MET A 215 39.62 -16.30 -66.67
N TYR A 216 39.57 -16.20 -68.00
CA TYR A 216 38.60 -16.89 -68.86
C TYR A 216 38.59 -18.39 -68.61
N ILE A 217 39.78 -19.02 -68.62
CA ILE A 217 39.92 -20.45 -68.34
C ILE A 217 39.44 -20.76 -66.92
N ALA A 218 39.78 -19.92 -65.94
CA ALA A 218 39.32 -20.10 -64.57
C ALA A 218 37.79 -20.07 -64.46
N ILE A 219 37.14 -19.08 -65.09
CA ILE A 219 35.68 -18.88 -65.07
C ILE A 219 34.95 -20.04 -65.76
N PHE A 220 35.30 -20.35 -67.01
CA PHE A 220 34.51 -21.26 -67.84
C PHE A 220 34.88 -22.75 -67.69
N LYS A 221 36.16 -23.07 -67.47
CA LYS A 221 36.63 -24.47 -67.39
C LYS A 221 36.55 -25.03 -65.97
N TYR A 222 36.72 -24.17 -64.96
CA TYR A 222 36.82 -24.58 -63.56
C TYR A 222 35.72 -24.01 -62.68
N ASP A 223 34.69 -23.44 -63.29
CA ASP A 223 33.49 -22.97 -62.64
C ASP A 223 33.81 -22.07 -61.43
N LEU A 224 34.56 -21.00 -61.71
CA LEU A 224 35.14 -20.11 -60.70
C LEU A 224 34.09 -19.57 -59.71
N LEU A 225 32.81 -19.54 -60.11
CA LEU A 225 31.73 -18.85 -59.42
C LEU A 225 30.54 -19.75 -59.06
N ASP A 226 30.60 -21.08 -59.30
CA ASP A 226 29.54 -21.97 -58.80
C ASP A 226 29.66 -22.13 -57.28
N THR A 227 28.71 -21.51 -56.60
CA THR A 227 28.65 -21.31 -55.15
C THR A 227 27.75 -22.33 -54.48
N LEU A 228 27.00 -23.15 -55.21
CA LEU A 228 25.93 -23.98 -54.63
C LEU A 228 26.47 -25.16 -53.78
N GLU A 229 27.55 -25.79 -54.21
CA GLU A 229 28.17 -26.94 -53.51
C GLU A 229 28.92 -26.48 -52.24
N LEU A 230 29.72 -25.42 -52.37
CA LEU A 230 30.41 -24.78 -51.23
C LEU A 230 29.44 -24.16 -50.23
N THR A 231 28.32 -23.60 -50.69
CA THR A 231 27.31 -23.03 -49.79
C THR A 231 26.56 -24.13 -49.05
N ARG A 232 26.32 -25.31 -49.65
CA ARG A 232 25.69 -26.44 -48.94
C ARG A 232 26.57 -26.99 -47.83
N GLU A 233 27.84 -27.31 -48.12
CA GLU A 233 28.78 -27.80 -47.10
C GLU A 233 28.99 -26.74 -46.01
N TYR A 234 29.20 -25.48 -46.39
CA TYR A 234 29.36 -24.39 -45.43
C TYR A 234 28.11 -24.14 -44.59
N VAL A 235 26.90 -24.24 -45.15
CA VAL A 235 25.65 -24.07 -44.38
C VAL A 235 25.49 -25.21 -43.37
N VAL A 236 25.74 -26.47 -43.78
CA VAL A 236 25.61 -27.64 -42.89
C VAL A 236 26.69 -27.66 -41.80
N ASP A 237 27.92 -27.24 -42.10
CA ASP A 237 29.00 -27.08 -41.13
C ASP A 237 28.83 -25.85 -40.22
N LYS A 238 27.95 -24.90 -40.59
CA LYS A 238 27.60 -23.74 -39.75
C LYS A 238 26.30 -23.91 -38.96
N LEU A 239 25.58 -25.02 -39.12
CA LEU A 239 24.51 -25.36 -38.20
C LEU A 239 25.09 -25.54 -36.81
N SER A 240 24.40 -25.06 -35.78
CA SER A 240 24.76 -25.28 -34.37
C SER A 240 24.48 -26.72 -33.92
N GLU A 241 23.72 -27.48 -34.72
CA GLU A 241 23.35 -28.86 -34.45
C GLU A 241 24.41 -29.85 -34.94
N GLY A 242 24.69 -30.88 -34.14
CA GLY A 242 25.48 -32.03 -34.58
C GLY A 242 24.61 -32.96 -35.44
N LEU A 243 25.00 -33.20 -36.68
CA LEU A 243 24.29 -34.08 -37.61
C LEU A 243 25.14 -35.31 -37.92
N ILE A 244 24.54 -36.49 -37.81
CA ILE A 244 25.18 -37.78 -38.15
C ILE A 244 24.19 -38.59 -38.99
N ALA A 245 24.54 -38.86 -40.25
CA ALA A 245 23.73 -39.67 -41.15
C ALA A 245 24.30 -41.09 -41.25
N VAL A 246 23.45 -42.09 -41.04
CA VAL A 246 23.74 -43.52 -41.19
C VAL A 246 22.93 -44.13 -42.32
N ASP A 247 23.51 -45.10 -43.03
CA ASP A 247 22.80 -45.87 -44.06
C ASP A 247 21.87 -46.94 -43.47
N THR A 248 21.16 -47.68 -44.33
CA THR A 248 20.23 -48.75 -43.96
C THR A 248 20.89 -49.96 -43.29
N GLU A 249 22.22 -50.08 -43.36
CA GLU A 249 23.02 -51.09 -42.66
C GLU A 249 23.63 -50.56 -41.35
N GLY A 250 23.30 -49.32 -40.95
CA GLY A 250 23.78 -48.70 -39.72
C GLY A 250 25.17 -48.05 -39.82
N ARG A 251 25.76 -47.94 -41.02
CA ARG A 251 27.10 -47.36 -41.21
C ARG A 251 27.04 -45.84 -41.36
N VAL A 252 27.87 -45.11 -40.63
CA VAL A 252 27.98 -43.65 -40.74
C VAL A 252 28.47 -43.26 -42.14
N ARG A 253 27.65 -42.50 -42.86
CA ARG A 253 27.96 -41.97 -44.20
C ARG A 253 28.42 -40.52 -44.16
N TYR A 254 27.94 -39.76 -43.19
CA TYR A 254 28.25 -38.35 -43.07
C TYR A 254 28.10 -37.87 -41.62
N PHE A 255 28.96 -36.93 -41.21
CA PHE A 255 28.78 -36.14 -40.00
C PHE A 255 29.40 -34.76 -40.19
N ASN A 256 28.75 -33.73 -39.65
CA ASN A 256 29.18 -32.34 -39.78
C ASN A 256 30.22 -31.94 -38.70
N GLU A 257 30.79 -30.74 -38.82
CA GLU A 257 31.82 -30.24 -37.89
C GLU A 257 31.37 -30.21 -36.40
N PRO A 258 30.18 -29.70 -36.03
CA PRO A 258 29.67 -29.78 -34.66
C PRO A 258 29.58 -31.21 -34.11
N ALA A 259 29.11 -32.18 -34.89
CA ALA A 259 29.06 -33.58 -34.46
C ALA A 259 30.48 -34.14 -34.20
N ARG A 260 31.45 -33.76 -35.02
CA ARG A 260 32.87 -34.14 -34.86
C ARG A 260 33.49 -33.52 -33.60
N GLU A 261 33.15 -32.27 -33.27
CA GLU A 261 33.63 -31.62 -32.05
C GLU A 261 33.06 -32.27 -30.79
N LEU A 262 31.76 -32.61 -30.82
CA LEU A 262 31.07 -33.31 -29.74
C LEU A 262 31.61 -34.73 -29.51
N TYR A 263 31.82 -35.47 -30.60
CA TYR A 263 32.32 -36.84 -30.55
C TYR A 263 33.47 -37.03 -31.56
N PRO A 264 34.71 -36.70 -31.18
CA PRO A 264 35.89 -36.87 -32.04
C PRO A 264 36.08 -38.32 -32.51
N GLN A 265 35.61 -39.27 -31.70
CA GLN A 265 35.67 -40.71 -31.97
C GLN A 265 34.76 -41.16 -33.12
N LEU A 266 33.86 -40.31 -33.64
CA LEU A 266 33.06 -40.62 -34.83
C LEU A 266 33.91 -40.99 -36.06
N ALA A 267 35.15 -40.51 -36.12
CA ALA A 267 36.08 -40.84 -37.20
C ALA A 267 36.73 -42.23 -37.05
N ASP A 268 36.87 -42.73 -35.81
CA ASP A 268 37.68 -43.91 -35.48
C ASP A 268 36.83 -45.10 -34.97
N ALA A 269 35.76 -44.84 -34.21
CA ALA A 269 34.85 -45.80 -33.60
C ALA A 269 33.37 -45.32 -33.64
N PRO A 270 32.76 -45.26 -34.84
CA PRO A 270 31.41 -44.70 -35.02
C PRO A 270 30.28 -45.51 -34.37
N GLU A 271 30.44 -46.83 -34.22
CA GLU A 271 29.39 -47.72 -33.67
C GLU A 271 29.13 -47.48 -32.18
N GLU A 272 30.18 -47.41 -31.35
CA GLU A 272 30.04 -47.15 -29.89
C GLU A 272 29.41 -45.77 -29.60
N THR A 273 29.73 -44.77 -30.42
CA THR A 273 29.17 -43.42 -30.26
C THR A 273 27.68 -43.39 -30.60
N LEU A 274 27.27 -44.10 -31.64
CA LEU A 274 25.86 -44.21 -32.04
C LEU A 274 25.02 -44.95 -31.00
N ASP A 275 25.58 -45.97 -30.33
CA ASP A 275 24.89 -46.68 -29.24
C ASP A 275 24.61 -45.76 -28.05
N ILE A 276 25.57 -44.90 -27.68
CA ILE A 276 25.38 -43.92 -26.60
C ILE A 276 24.27 -42.93 -26.93
N ILE A 277 24.30 -42.38 -28.16
CA ILE A 277 23.27 -41.42 -28.61
C ILE A 277 21.91 -42.12 -28.73
N GLY A 278 21.87 -43.33 -29.29
CA GLY A 278 20.65 -44.12 -29.44
C GLY A 278 20.01 -44.45 -28.10
N LYS A 279 20.81 -44.83 -27.10
CA LYS A 279 20.32 -45.09 -25.75
C LYS A 279 19.76 -43.84 -25.07
N ALA A 280 20.44 -42.69 -25.20
CA ALA A 280 19.93 -41.43 -24.67
C ALA A 280 18.58 -41.04 -25.29
N ILE A 281 18.34 -41.37 -26.56
CA ILE A 281 17.04 -41.15 -27.23
C ILE A 281 15.97 -42.11 -26.68
N GLU A 282 16.31 -43.38 -26.45
CA GLU A 282 15.37 -44.36 -25.88
C GLU A 282 14.95 -44.01 -24.45
N ASP A 283 15.89 -43.49 -23.66
CA ASP A 283 15.68 -43.11 -22.27
C ASP A 283 15.14 -41.66 -22.10
N ASP A 284 14.93 -40.91 -23.20
CA ASP A 284 14.53 -39.48 -23.24
C ASP A 284 15.48 -38.59 -22.39
N GLU A 285 16.77 -38.90 -22.43
CA GLU A 285 17.82 -38.25 -21.65
C GLU A 285 18.59 -37.18 -22.45
N VAL A 286 18.92 -36.10 -21.75
CA VAL A 286 19.73 -35.00 -22.29
C VAL A 286 21.21 -35.33 -22.18
N ILE A 287 21.94 -35.18 -23.28
CA ILE A 287 23.38 -35.40 -23.33
C ILE A 287 24.08 -34.14 -22.81
N THR A 288 24.76 -34.24 -21.67
CA THR A 288 25.51 -33.12 -21.08
C THR A 288 27.00 -33.25 -21.38
N MET A 289 27.57 -32.23 -22.01
CA MET A 289 29.00 -32.15 -22.36
C MET A 289 29.58 -30.85 -21.80
N GLY A 290 30.25 -30.93 -20.66
CA GLY A 290 30.72 -29.74 -19.93
C GLY A 290 29.54 -28.92 -19.40
N GLU A 291 29.46 -27.64 -19.78
CA GLU A 291 28.36 -26.72 -19.43
C GLU A 291 27.20 -26.73 -20.44
N ARG A 292 27.32 -27.48 -21.55
CA ARG A 292 26.31 -27.51 -22.62
C ARG A 292 25.43 -28.75 -22.54
N LYS A 293 24.14 -28.56 -22.85
CA LYS A 293 23.08 -29.57 -22.82
C LYS A 293 22.55 -29.77 -24.24
N TYR A 294 22.60 -31.02 -24.70
CA TYR A 294 22.20 -31.40 -26.05
C TYR A 294 21.02 -32.37 -26.01
N THR A 295 19.97 -32.07 -26.77
CA THR A 295 18.82 -32.96 -26.95
C THR A 295 19.06 -33.83 -28.19
N PRO A 296 19.19 -35.16 -28.04
CA PRO A 296 19.36 -36.04 -29.17
C PRO A 296 18.01 -36.37 -29.83
N CYS A 297 17.96 -36.34 -31.16
CA CYS A 297 16.79 -36.72 -31.96
C CYS A 297 17.21 -37.72 -33.04
N ILE A 298 16.28 -38.59 -33.46
CA ILE A 298 16.47 -39.48 -34.61
C ILE A 298 15.32 -39.32 -35.61
N GLU A 299 15.67 -39.19 -36.89
CA GLU A 299 14.71 -39.07 -37.99
C GLU A 299 15.04 -40.09 -39.09
N ALA A 300 14.02 -40.61 -39.77
CA ALA A 300 14.22 -41.48 -40.94
C ALA A 300 14.62 -40.63 -42.16
N LEU A 301 15.67 -41.05 -42.88
CA LEU A 301 16.06 -40.44 -44.15
C LEU A 301 15.25 -41.08 -45.27
N GLU A 302 14.11 -40.49 -45.60
CA GLU A 302 13.23 -40.95 -46.69
C GLU A 302 13.15 -39.92 -47.81
N TYR A 303 13.28 -40.38 -49.05
CA TYR A 303 13.10 -39.54 -50.24
C TYR A 303 12.27 -40.30 -51.27
N GLU A 304 11.16 -39.69 -51.71
CA GLU A 304 10.20 -40.28 -52.67
C GLU A 304 9.67 -41.68 -52.26
N GLY A 305 9.59 -41.96 -50.95
CA GLY A 305 9.12 -43.24 -50.42
C GLY A 305 10.18 -44.34 -50.35
N GLU A 306 11.42 -44.06 -50.75
CA GLU A 306 12.57 -44.93 -50.50
C GLU A 306 13.32 -44.50 -49.24
N ASN A 307 13.68 -45.48 -48.40
CA ASN A 307 14.42 -45.26 -47.16
C ASN A 307 15.93 -45.40 -47.41
N PHE A 308 16.67 -44.34 -47.12
CA PHE A 308 18.12 -44.23 -47.29
C PHE A 308 18.89 -44.40 -45.98
N GLY A 309 18.21 -44.45 -44.84
CA GLY A 309 18.81 -44.70 -43.52
C GLY A 309 18.21 -43.83 -42.42
N ARG A 310 19.04 -43.38 -41.48
CA ARG A 310 18.62 -42.55 -40.32
C ARG A 310 19.54 -41.34 -40.14
N LEU A 311 18.97 -40.25 -39.68
CA LEU A 311 19.67 -39.02 -39.32
C LEU A 311 19.56 -38.82 -37.81
N TYR A 312 20.69 -38.85 -37.12
CA TYR A 312 20.79 -38.41 -35.73
C TYR A 312 21.10 -36.92 -35.70
N ARG A 313 20.36 -36.18 -34.88
CA ARG A 313 20.60 -34.75 -34.61
C ARG A 313 20.91 -34.55 -33.13
N LEU A 314 21.83 -33.66 -32.83
CA LEU A 314 22.19 -33.20 -31.49
C LEU A 314 21.94 -31.71 -31.41
N ILE A 315 20.84 -31.30 -30.79
CA ILE A 315 20.39 -29.91 -30.72
C ILE A 315 20.92 -29.28 -29.44
N ASP A 316 21.65 -28.18 -29.54
CA ASP A 316 22.12 -27.42 -28.36
C ASP A 316 20.94 -26.65 -27.73
N ASP A 317 20.37 -27.20 -26.67
CA ASP A 317 19.24 -26.61 -25.91
C ASP A 317 19.71 -25.94 -24.62
N THR A 318 21.00 -25.63 -24.51
CA THR A 318 21.59 -25.06 -23.27
C THR A 318 20.87 -23.79 -22.82
N GLU A 319 20.59 -22.85 -23.73
CA GLU A 319 19.84 -21.63 -23.39
C GLU A 319 18.40 -21.91 -22.96
N HIS A 320 17.74 -22.90 -23.59
CA HIS A 320 16.38 -23.29 -23.23
C HIS A 320 16.34 -23.85 -21.80
N TYR A 321 17.26 -24.75 -21.46
CA TYR A 321 17.38 -25.29 -20.11
C TYR A 321 17.77 -24.25 -19.08
N ASN A 322 18.72 -23.36 -19.39
CA ASN A 322 19.13 -22.28 -18.49
C ASN A 322 17.98 -21.28 -18.26
N TYR A 323 17.23 -20.95 -19.30
CA TYR A 323 16.04 -20.11 -19.20
C TYR A 323 14.95 -20.77 -18.36
N MET A 324 14.69 -22.07 -18.56
CA MET A 324 13.74 -22.83 -17.74
C MET A 324 14.16 -22.94 -16.28
N GLU A 325 15.47 -23.03 -16.01
CA GLU A 325 16.03 -23.04 -14.67
C GLU A 325 15.89 -21.68 -13.99
N GLN A 326 16.21 -20.58 -14.69
CA GLN A 326 15.93 -19.21 -14.22
C GLN A 326 14.46 -18.97 -13.96
N LEU A 327 13.57 -19.46 -14.83
CA LEU A 327 12.12 -19.33 -14.66
C LEU A 327 11.64 -20.11 -13.43
N ARG A 328 12.18 -21.32 -13.20
CA ARG A 328 11.92 -22.11 -11.98
C ARG A 328 12.43 -21.40 -10.74
N GLU A 329 13.63 -20.81 -10.77
CA GLU A 329 14.16 -20.04 -9.65
C GLU A 329 13.29 -18.81 -9.34
N GLN A 330 12.89 -18.04 -10.36
CA GLN A 330 11.99 -16.90 -10.18
C GLN A 330 10.63 -17.33 -9.63
N SER A 331 10.06 -18.41 -10.16
CA SER A 331 8.80 -18.99 -9.66
C SER A 331 8.93 -19.45 -8.20
N LEU A 332 10.04 -20.11 -7.84
CA LEU A 332 10.30 -20.54 -6.47
C LEU A 332 10.49 -19.36 -5.51
N ILE A 333 11.15 -18.29 -5.94
CA ILE A 333 11.32 -17.05 -5.17
C ILE A 333 9.95 -16.37 -4.97
N ALA A 334 9.14 -16.26 -6.03
CA ALA A 334 7.80 -15.70 -5.96
C ALA A 334 6.88 -16.52 -5.04
N ASP A 335 6.93 -17.84 -5.13
CA ASP A 335 6.17 -18.75 -4.26
C ASP A 335 6.60 -18.65 -2.80
N LYS A 336 7.92 -18.59 -2.54
CA LYS A 336 8.46 -18.36 -1.19
C LYS A 336 8.01 -17.00 -0.64
N ALA A 337 8.05 -15.95 -1.45
CA ALA A 337 7.58 -14.62 -1.06
C ALA A 337 6.08 -14.60 -0.77
N ASN A 338 5.25 -15.24 -1.60
CA ASN A 338 3.81 -15.36 -1.37
C ASN A 338 3.49 -16.17 -0.11
N ARG A 339 4.17 -17.30 0.12
CA ARG A 339 4.00 -18.09 1.36
C ARG A 339 4.41 -17.30 2.59
N ALA A 340 5.53 -16.58 2.52
CA ALA A 340 5.99 -15.71 3.61
C ALA A 340 4.99 -14.58 3.90
N LYS A 341 4.49 -13.90 2.87
CA LYS A 341 3.44 -12.86 2.98
C LYS A 341 2.17 -13.40 3.64
N SER A 342 1.77 -14.62 3.28
CA SER A 342 0.58 -15.28 3.84
C SER A 342 0.75 -15.65 5.31
N ALA A 343 1.89 -16.26 5.65
CA ALA A 343 2.22 -16.62 7.02
C ALA A 343 2.32 -15.37 7.89
N PHE A 344 2.91 -14.30 7.37
CA PHE A 344 2.96 -13.01 8.03
C PHE A 344 1.57 -12.43 8.30
N LEU A 345 0.67 -12.40 7.31
CA LEU A 345 -0.70 -11.90 7.50
C LEU A 345 -1.51 -12.75 8.48
N ALA A 346 -1.36 -14.07 8.44
CA ALA A 346 -2.01 -14.98 9.38
C ALA A 346 -1.51 -14.75 10.82
N ASN A 347 -0.19 -14.66 11.01
CA ASN A 347 0.42 -14.40 12.31
C ASN A 347 0.05 -13.02 12.85
N MET A 348 0.14 -11.98 12.02
CA MET A 348 -0.30 -10.63 12.39
C MET A 348 -1.78 -10.61 12.78
N SER A 349 -2.65 -11.32 12.08
CA SER A 349 -4.07 -11.39 12.48
C SER A 349 -4.24 -11.99 13.87
N HIS A 350 -3.49 -13.04 14.22
CA HIS A 350 -3.50 -13.61 15.56
C HIS A 350 -2.96 -12.64 16.62
N GLU A 351 -1.86 -11.96 16.33
CA GLU A 351 -1.25 -10.97 17.23
C GLU A 351 -2.10 -9.72 17.43
N ILE A 352 -2.89 -9.31 16.42
CA ILE A 352 -3.83 -8.19 16.53
C ILE A 352 -5.15 -8.62 17.19
N ARG A 353 -5.65 -9.82 16.90
CA ARG A 353 -6.92 -10.34 17.46
C ARG A 353 -6.86 -10.50 18.97
N THR A 354 -5.73 -10.94 19.51
CA THR A 354 -5.55 -11.20 20.94
C THR A 354 -5.78 -9.95 21.82
N PRO A 355 -5.09 -8.81 21.59
CA PRO A 355 -5.33 -7.59 22.36
C PRO A 355 -6.72 -6.99 22.10
N ILE A 356 -7.27 -7.11 20.88
CA ILE A 356 -8.63 -6.59 20.60
C ILE A 356 -9.70 -7.39 21.35
N ASN A 357 -9.59 -8.72 21.38
CA ASN A 357 -10.53 -9.56 22.11
C ASN A 357 -10.49 -9.30 23.62
N ALA A 358 -9.30 -9.01 24.14
CA ALA A 358 -9.08 -8.55 25.49
C ALA A 358 -9.82 -7.22 25.78
N VAL A 359 -9.64 -6.21 24.91
CA VAL A 359 -10.33 -4.92 25.01
C VAL A 359 -11.85 -5.10 24.95
N LEU A 360 -12.36 -5.90 24.00
CA LEU A 360 -13.79 -6.20 23.89
C LEU A 360 -14.34 -6.96 25.10
N GLY A 361 -13.52 -7.81 25.72
CA GLY A 361 -13.88 -8.48 26.97
C GLY A 361 -14.01 -7.52 28.15
N MET A 362 -13.09 -6.57 28.29
CA MET A 362 -13.16 -5.52 29.32
C MET A 362 -14.34 -4.56 29.05
N ASP A 363 -14.56 -4.22 27.79
CA ASP A 363 -15.67 -3.39 27.34
C ASP A 363 -17.04 -4.02 27.67
N GLU A 364 -17.17 -5.33 27.46
CA GLU A 364 -18.36 -6.08 27.86
C GLU A 364 -18.56 -6.07 29.39
N MET A 365 -17.48 -6.03 30.19
CA MET A 365 -17.59 -5.84 31.64
C MET A 365 -18.12 -4.44 31.98
N ILE A 366 -17.66 -3.39 31.29
CA ILE A 366 -18.15 -2.02 31.47
C ILE A 366 -19.65 -1.93 31.16
N LEU A 367 -20.08 -2.55 30.04
CA LEU A 367 -21.50 -2.61 29.65
C LEU A 367 -22.37 -3.33 30.67
N ARG A 368 -21.82 -4.32 31.37
CA ARG A 368 -22.53 -5.10 32.38
C ARG A 368 -22.52 -4.43 33.76
N GLU A 369 -21.44 -3.77 34.14
CA GLU A 369 -21.26 -3.20 35.49
C GLU A 369 -21.77 -1.76 35.59
N SER A 370 -21.67 -0.97 34.52
CA SER A 370 -22.08 0.44 34.55
C SER A 370 -23.59 0.61 34.42
N GLY A 371 -24.19 1.40 35.31
CA GLY A 371 -25.56 1.89 35.19
C GLY A 371 -25.65 3.27 34.53
N GLU A 372 -24.51 3.89 34.25
CA GLU A 372 -24.43 5.25 33.74
C GLU A 372 -24.50 5.27 32.21
N ARG A 373 -25.47 6.03 31.68
CA ARG A 373 -25.78 6.03 30.25
C ARG A 373 -24.62 6.52 29.37
N GLN A 374 -23.78 7.42 29.89
CA GLN A 374 -22.59 7.91 29.19
C GLN A 374 -21.51 6.83 29.07
N ILE A 375 -21.21 6.13 30.18
CA ILE A 375 -20.23 5.04 30.20
C ILE A 375 -20.70 3.87 29.33
N ILE A 376 -21.99 3.53 29.35
CA ILE A 376 -22.57 2.55 28.43
C ILE A 376 -22.40 2.99 26.98
N GLY A 377 -22.63 4.28 26.67
CA GLY A 377 -22.39 4.82 25.33
C GLY A 377 -20.93 4.69 24.87
N TYR A 378 -19.96 5.05 25.72
CA TYR A 378 -18.54 4.88 25.42
C TYR A 378 -18.17 3.42 25.19
N ALA A 379 -18.72 2.52 26.00
CA ALA A 379 -18.47 1.10 25.84
C ALA A 379 -19.12 0.55 24.56
N GLU A 380 -20.33 0.98 24.20
CA GLU A 380 -20.94 0.62 22.91
C GLU A 380 -20.10 1.09 21.71
N ASP A 381 -19.50 2.29 21.80
CA ASP A 381 -18.61 2.82 20.77
C ASP A 381 -17.30 2.03 20.67
N ILE A 382 -16.67 1.67 21.80
CA ILE A 382 -15.50 0.79 21.85
C ILE A 382 -15.83 -0.58 21.24
N ARG A 383 -16.98 -1.16 21.60
CA ARG A 383 -17.47 -2.42 21.04
C ARG A 383 -17.60 -2.36 19.52
N ASN A 384 -18.18 -1.28 19.02
CA ASN A 384 -18.40 -1.07 17.58
C ASN A 384 -17.07 -0.88 16.83
N ALA A 385 -16.14 -0.10 17.38
CA ALA A 385 -14.81 0.11 16.82
C ALA A 385 -14.01 -1.20 16.76
N GLY A 386 -13.97 -1.96 17.86
CA GLY A 386 -13.27 -3.24 17.91
C GLY A 386 -13.86 -4.30 16.98
N ARG A 387 -15.20 -4.39 16.88
CA ARG A 387 -15.87 -5.26 15.89
C ARG A 387 -15.58 -4.88 14.45
N THR A 388 -15.55 -3.57 14.15
CA THR A 388 -15.19 -3.07 12.82
C THR A 388 -13.76 -3.48 12.48
N LEU A 389 -12.80 -3.26 13.38
CA LEU A 389 -11.41 -3.64 13.17
C LEU A 389 -11.22 -5.13 12.93
N LEU A 390 -11.89 -5.99 13.71
CA LEU A 390 -11.88 -7.44 13.49
C LEU A 390 -12.46 -7.82 12.13
N SER A 391 -13.51 -7.14 11.67
CA SER A 391 -14.07 -7.34 10.33
C SER A 391 -13.06 -6.98 9.25
N LEU A 392 -12.37 -5.84 9.36
CA LEU A 392 -11.34 -5.41 8.38
C LEU A 392 -10.22 -6.44 8.27
N ILE A 393 -9.74 -6.96 9.40
CA ILE A 393 -8.69 -7.98 9.46
C ILE A 393 -9.16 -9.28 8.80
N ASN A 394 -10.39 -9.70 9.10
CA ASN A 394 -10.97 -10.90 8.50
C ASN A 394 -11.16 -10.75 6.98
N ASP A 395 -11.58 -9.58 6.49
CA ASP A 395 -11.69 -9.29 5.05
C ASP A 395 -10.32 -9.38 4.36
N ILE A 396 -9.25 -8.87 4.98
CA ILE A 396 -7.88 -8.96 4.45
C ILE A 396 -7.41 -10.42 4.41
N LEU A 397 -7.71 -11.20 5.45
CA LEU A 397 -7.38 -12.62 5.50
C LEU A 397 -8.15 -13.44 4.47
N ASP A 398 -9.46 -13.21 4.34
CA ASP A 398 -10.30 -13.87 3.34
C ASP A 398 -9.80 -13.53 1.93
N PHE A 399 -9.50 -12.27 1.65
CA PHE A 399 -8.88 -11.86 0.37
C PHE A 399 -7.56 -12.61 0.11
N SER A 400 -6.67 -12.69 1.10
CA SER A 400 -5.41 -13.43 0.97
C SER A 400 -5.61 -14.93 0.72
N LYS A 401 -6.63 -15.55 1.32
CA LYS A 401 -6.95 -16.97 1.10
C LYS A 401 -7.50 -17.20 -0.30
N VAL A 402 -8.31 -16.27 -0.80
CA VAL A 402 -8.89 -16.36 -2.14
C VAL A 402 -7.83 -16.20 -3.24
N GLU A 403 -6.93 -15.21 -3.13
CA GLU A 403 -5.84 -15.02 -4.13
C GLU A 403 -4.99 -16.27 -4.35
N GLN A 404 -4.96 -17.18 -3.37
CA GLN A 404 -4.16 -18.40 -3.38
C GLN A 404 -4.94 -19.66 -3.75
N GLY A 405 -6.23 -19.52 -4.05
CA GLY A 405 -7.11 -20.67 -4.32
C GLY A 405 -7.29 -21.60 -3.11
N ARG A 406 -7.03 -21.12 -1.89
CA ARG A 406 -7.11 -21.91 -0.63
C ARG A 406 -8.42 -21.70 0.13
N MET A 407 -9.40 -21.07 -0.49
CA MET A 407 -10.71 -20.87 0.11
C MET A 407 -11.60 -22.08 -0.17
N GLU A 408 -12.07 -22.72 0.90
CA GLU A 408 -12.94 -23.89 0.83
C GLU A 408 -14.34 -23.55 1.36
N LEU A 409 -15.37 -24.08 0.69
CA LEU A 409 -16.76 -24.01 1.16
C LEU A 409 -17.01 -25.15 2.13
N ILE A 410 -17.63 -24.84 3.28
CA ILE A 410 -17.92 -25.84 4.32
C ILE A 410 -19.44 -25.97 4.45
N PRO A 411 -20.07 -26.88 3.68
CA PRO A 411 -21.52 -27.04 3.71
C PRO A 411 -21.99 -27.67 5.02
N THR A 412 -22.89 -26.98 5.73
CA THR A 412 -23.53 -27.47 6.95
C THR A 412 -25.05 -27.34 6.86
N GLN A 413 -25.75 -28.06 7.73
CA GLN A 413 -27.20 -27.94 7.84
C GLN A 413 -27.56 -26.69 8.64
N TYR A 414 -28.38 -25.80 8.08
CA TYR A 414 -28.75 -24.54 8.73
C TYR A 414 -30.23 -24.20 8.59
N GLU A 415 -30.72 -23.34 9.50
CA GLU A 415 -32.08 -22.82 9.51
C GLU A 415 -32.14 -21.47 8.79
N LEU A 416 -32.77 -21.43 7.60
CA LEU A 416 -32.83 -20.22 6.79
C LEU A 416 -33.57 -19.07 7.50
N GLY A 417 -34.62 -19.39 8.28
CA GLY A 417 -35.38 -18.39 9.03
C GLY A 417 -34.52 -17.63 10.05
N SER A 418 -33.65 -18.33 10.76
CA SER A 418 -32.69 -17.72 11.69
C SER A 418 -31.67 -16.87 10.95
N ALA A 419 -31.09 -17.39 9.86
CA ALA A 419 -30.11 -16.67 9.05
C ALA A 419 -30.66 -15.33 8.52
N ILE A 420 -31.90 -15.31 8.02
CA ILE A 420 -32.58 -14.09 7.57
C ILE A 420 -32.86 -13.14 8.74
N ASN A 421 -33.34 -13.67 9.88
CA ASN A 421 -33.61 -12.86 11.07
C ASN A 421 -32.36 -12.13 11.56
N ASP A 422 -31.20 -12.80 11.56
CA ASP A 422 -29.93 -12.19 11.93
C ASP A 422 -29.56 -11.04 10.98
N LEU A 423 -29.69 -11.25 9.66
CA LEU A 423 -29.44 -10.21 8.65
C LEU A 423 -30.33 -8.98 8.88
N VAL A 424 -31.63 -9.20 9.14
CA VAL A 424 -32.58 -8.10 9.38
C VAL A 424 -32.25 -7.35 10.66
N ASN A 425 -31.94 -8.05 11.76
CA ASN A 425 -31.60 -7.43 13.04
C ASN A 425 -30.29 -6.64 12.98
N MET A 426 -29.33 -7.05 12.14
CA MET A 426 -28.07 -6.31 11.94
C MET A 426 -28.23 -5.04 11.09
N ILE A 427 -29.25 -4.98 10.22
CA ILE A 427 -29.40 -3.91 9.23
C ILE A 427 -30.46 -2.89 9.63
N ARG A 428 -31.56 -3.33 10.26
CA ARG A 428 -32.68 -2.47 10.64
C ARG A 428 -32.27 -1.29 11.53
N PRO A 429 -31.47 -1.44 12.61
CA PRO A 429 -31.03 -0.28 13.41
C PRO A 429 -30.23 0.74 12.60
N ARG A 430 -29.45 0.30 11.61
CA ARG A 430 -28.66 1.18 10.74
C ARG A 430 -29.54 1.95 9.76
N ALA A 431 -30.56 1.28 9.20
CA ALA A 431 -31.56 1.92 8.35
C ALA A 431 -32.40 2.93 9.15
N ASP A 432 -32.84 2.56 10.35
CA ASP A 432 -33.64 3.41 11.25
C ASP A 432 -32.84 4.66 11.70
N LYS A 433 -31.55 4.51 12.02
CA LYS A 433 -30.65 5.64 12.35
C LYS A 433 -30.56 6.68 11.22
N LYS A 434 -30.68 6.25 9.96
CA LYS A 434 -30.72 7.13 8.78
C LYS A 434 -32.15 7.54 8.36
N GLY A 435 -33.18 7.05 9.04
CA GLY A 435 -34.58 7.27 8.67
C GLY A 435 -34.99 6.62 7.34
N LEU A 436 -34.31 5.55 6.92
CA LEU A 436 -34.62 4.83 5.69
C LEU A 436 -35.76 3.82 5.93
N ARG A 437 -36.67 3.69 4.97
CA ARG A 437 -37.69 2.64 5.02
C ARG A 437 -37.06 1.29 4.65
N PHE A 438 -37.09 0.32 5.56
CA PHE A 438 -36.53 -1.03 5.33
C PHE A 438 -37.63 -2.10 5.26
N ASP A 439 -37.94 -2.53 4.03
CA ASP A 439 -38.97 -3.53 3.74
C ASP A 439 -38.34 -4.90 3.49
N VAL A 440 -38.88 -5.94 4.12
CA VAL A 440 -38.38 -7.32 4.01
C VAL A 440 -39.49 -8.22 3.47
N LYS A 441 -39.19 -8.97 2.41
CA LYS A 441 -40.11 -9.92 1.79
C LYS A 441 -39.45 -11.28 1.68
N VAL A 442 -40.04 -12.29 2.30
CA VAL A 442 -39.54 -13.67 2.26
C VAL A 442 -40.64 -14.55 1.70
N ASP A 443 -40.34 -15.36 0.70
CA ASP A 443 -41.29 -16.35 0.19
C ASP A 443 -41.58 -17.40 1.27
N SER A 444 -42.84 -17.46 1.70
CA SER A 444 -43.31 -18.39 2.74
C SER A 444 -43.14 -19.86 2.39
N GLY A 445 -43.03 -20.20 1.09
CA GLY A 445 -42.87 -21.56 0.59
C GLY A 445 -41.45 -22.11 0.66
N ILE A 446 -40.45 -21.28 1.00
CA ILE A 446 -39.05 -21.72 1.04
C ILE A 446 -38.87 -22.79 2.13
N PRO A 447 -38.15 -23.90 1.86
CA PRO A 447 -37.78 -24.87 2.88
C PRO A 447 -36.96 -24.25 4.02
N HIS A 448 -37.33 -24.59 5.25
CA HIS A 448 -36.75 -24.05 6.46
C HIS A 448 -35.35 -24.58 6.78
N MET A 449 -35.07 -25.85 6.46
CA MET A 449 -33.75 -26.47 6.69
C MET A 449 -33.03 -26.73 5.38
N LEU A 450 -31.91 -26.05 5.18
CA LEU A 450 -31.05 -26.15 4.01
C LEU A 450 -29.68 -26.74 4.39
N VAL A 451 -28.92 -27.17 3.39
CA VAL A 451 -27.52 -27.60 3.53
C VAL A 451 -26.66 -26.81 2.56
N GLY A 452 -25.68 -26.09 3.12
CA GLY A 452 -24.74 -25.24 2.41
C GLY A 452 -23.93 -24.39 3.39
N ASP A 453 -23.08 -23.51 2.88
CA ASP A 453 -22.22 -22.68 3.73
C ASP A 453 -22.97 -21.41 4.18
N GLU A 454 -23.72 -21.51 5.28
CA GLU A 454 -24.52 -20.40 5.84
C GLU A 454 -23.69 -19.13 6.04
N ILE A 455 -22.45 -19.28 6.51
CA ILE A 455 -21.57 -18.16 6.84
C ILE A 455 -21.25 -17.37 5.58
N ARG A 456 -20.86 -18.04 4.50
CA ARG A 456 -20.52 -17.38 3.23
C ARG A 456 -21.75 -16.80 2.52
N VAL A 457 -22.88 -17.51 2.56
CA VAL A 457 -24.15 -16.97 2.02
C VAL A 457 -24.59 -15.72 2.78
N LYS A 458 -24.52 -15.72 4.13
CA LYS A 458 -24.80 -14.54 4.95
C LYS A 458 -23.80 -13.42 4.69
N GLN A 459 -22.53 -13.72 4.49
CA GLN A 459 -21.50 -12.72 4.17
C GLN A 459 -21.81 -11.99 2.87
N CYS A 460 -22.17 -12.72 1.80
CA CYS A 460 -22.62 -12.12 0.55
C CYS A 460 -23.86 -11.23 0.75
N ALA A 461 -24.91 -11.75 1.40
CA ALA A 461 -26.15 -11.00 1.64
C ALA A 461 -25.95 -9.76 2.53
N LEU A 462 -25.18 -9.90 3.61
CA LEU A 462 -24.87 -8.82 4.55
C LEU A 462 -24.12 -7.70 3.85
N ASN A 463 -23.10 -8.02 3.05
CA ASN A 463 -22.32 -7.02 2.32
C ASN A 463 -23.18 -6.21 1.34
N LEU A 464 -24.11 -6.86 0.62
CA LEU A 464 -25.07 -6.15 -0.23
C LEU A 464 -25.99 -5.24 0.57
N LEU A 465 -26.55 -5.72 1.69
CA LEU A 465 -27.44 -4.95 2.56
C LEU A 465 -26.73 -3.75 3.22
N THR A 466 -25.49 -3.94 3.68
CA THR A 466 -24.70 -2.84 4.25
C THR A 466 -24.42 -1.80 3.18
N ASN A 467 -24.07 -2.19 1.95
CA ASN A 467 -23.85 -1.24 0.85
C ASN A 467 -25.14 -0.49 0.50
N ALA A 468 -26.28 -1.17 0.43
CA ALA A 468 -27.57 -0.53 0.16
C ALA A 468 -27.92 0.58 1.19
N VAL A 469 -27.77 0.30 2.49
CA VAL A 469 -28.00 1.31 3.56
C VAL A 469 -26.93 2.39 3.56
N LYS A 470 -25.70 2.02 3.23
CA LYS A 470 -24.56 2.93 3.20
C LYS A 470 -24.69 3.99 2.10
N TYR A 471 -25.04 3.58 0.87
CA TYR A 471 -25.14 4.44 -0.32
C TYR A 471 -26.53 5.04 -0.56
N THR A 472 -27.48 4.83 0.36
CA THR A 472 -28.78 5.48 0.38
C THR A 472 -28.84 6.49 1.52
N GLU A 473 -28.95 7.77 1.21
CA GLU A 473 -29.12 8.81 2.24
C GLU A 473 -30.59 8.98 2.66
N LYS A 474 -31.51 8.95 1.70
CA LYS A 474 -32.96 9.08 1.90
C LYS A 474 -33.69 8.12 0.97
N GLY A 475 -34.83 7.57 1.43
CA GLY A 475 -35.66 6.67 0.63
C GLY A 475 -35.82 5.30 1.30
N SER A 476 -35.66 4.23 0.52
CA SER A 476 -35.94 2.88 0.98
C SER A 476 -34.92 1.85 0.52
N VAL A 477 -34.74 0.82 1.34
CA VAL A 477 -34.02 -0.41 1.02
C VAL A 477 -35.01 -1.57 1.11
N HIS A 478 -35.09 -2.37 0.06
CA HIS A 478 -35.91 -3.57 -0.02
C HIS A 478 -35.02 -4.82 -0.01
N PHE A 479 -35.33 -5.76 0.87
CA PHE A 479 -34.68 -7.06 0.96
C PHE A 479 -35.66 -8.17 0.60
N GLU A 480 -35.39 -8.92 -0.46
CA GLU A 480 -36.23 -10.03 -0.92
C GLU A 480 -35.45 -11.35 -0.93
N VAL A 481 -36.07 -12.39 -0.40
CA VAL A 481 -35.55 -13.77 -0.45
C VAL A 481 -36.60 -14.66 -1.11
N GLY A 482 -36.22 -15.29 -2.22
CA GLY A 482 -37.04 -16.20 -3.00
C GLY A 482 -36.31 -17.50 -3.31
N TYR A 483 -37.00 -18.46 -3.89
CA TYR A 483 -36.39 -19.71 -4.33
C TYR A 483 -37.02 -20.24 -5.61
N GLU A 484 -36.25 -21.06 -6.31
CA GLU A 484 -36.72 -21.89 -7.42
C GLU A 484 -36.36 -23.35 -7.13
N LYS A 485 -37.28 -24.28 -7.35
CA LYS A 485 -36.98 -25.71 -7.16
C LYS A 485 -36.20 -26.24 -8.38
N THR A 486 -34.94 -26.60 -8.19
CA THR A 486 -34.05 -27.11 -9.25
C THR A 486 -33.97 -28.64 -9.30
N GLY A 487 -34.39 -29.33 -8.22
CA GLY A 487 -34.45 -30.79 -8.16
C GLY A 487 -35.26 -31.33 -6.98
N ASP A 488 -35.21 -32.65 -6.77
CA ASP A 488 -35.96 -33.31 -5.68
C ASP A 488 -35.35 -33.06 -4.28
N LYS A 489 -34.08 -32.68 -4.24
CA LYS A 489 -33.33 -32.35 -3.01
C LYS A 489 -32.57 -31.02 -3.10
N SER A 490 -32.80 -30.23 -4.15
CA SER A 490 -32.09 -28.96 -4.36
C SER A 490 -33.05 -27.84 -4.72
N ILE A 491 -32.69 -26.65 -4.26
CA ILE A 491 -33.31 -25.39 -4.63
C ILE A 491 -32.22 -24.41 -5.06
N LYS A 492 -32.60 -23.46 -5.89
CA LYS A 492 -31.83 -22.26 -6.15
C LYS A 492 -32.38 -21.14 -5.28
N LEU A 493 -31.62 -20.77 -4.25
CA LEU A 493 -31.99 -19.75 -3.28
C LEU A 493 -31.52 -18.39 -3.78
N ARG A 494 -32.45 -17.46 -3.99
CA ARG A 494 -32.20 -16.13 -4.56
C ARG A 494 -32.33 -15.05 -3.50
N PHE A 495 -31.30 -14.23 -3.37
CA PHE A 495 -31.29 -13.01 -2.56
C PHE A 495 -31.30 -11.80 -3.48
N THR A 496 -32.17 -10.84 -3.21
CA THR A 496 -32.27 -9.58 -3.94
C THR A 496 -32.27 -8.41 -2.95
N VAL A 497 -31.36 -7.47 -3.16
CA VAL A 497 -31.27 -6.23 -2.39
C VAL A 497 -31.44 -5.07 -3.36
N SER A 498 -32.45 -4.24 -3.11
CA SER A 498 -32.77 -3.08 -3.92
C SER A 498 -32.72 -1.81 -3.08
N ASP A 499 -32.08 -0.77 -3.58
CA ASP A 499 -32.00 0.53 -2.92
C ASP A 499 -32.46 1.65 -3.86
N THR A 500 -32.89 2.77 -3.26
CA THR A 500 -33.24 4.01 -3.98
C THR A 500 -32.14 5.05 -3.89
N GLY A 501 -30.89 4.61 -3.68
CA GLY A 501 -29.73 5.47 -3.47
C GLY A 501 -29.20 6.08 -4.77
N MET A 502 -27.92 6.45 -4.76
CA MET A 502 -27.30 7.19 -5.86
C MET A 502 -27.16 6.42 -7.18
N GLY A 503 -27.25 5.09 -7.15
CA GLY A 503 -26.98 4.24 -8.31
C GLY A 503 -25.53 4.31 -8.81
N ILE A 504 -25.18 3.47 -9.79
CA ILE A 504 -23.83 3.30 -10.33
C ILE A 504 -23.82 3.74 -11.80
N LYS A 505 -22.80 4.49 -12.21
CA LYS A 505 -22.56 4.83 -13.63
C LYS A 505 -22.00 3.64 -14.40
N GLN A 506 -22.41 3.49 -15.66
CA GLN A 506 -22.00 2.36 -16.51
C GLN A 506 -20.47 2.23 -16.65
N GLU A 507 -19.76 3.34 -16.74
CA GLU A 507 -18.28 3.40 -16.83
C GLU A 507 -17.55 2.88 -15.59
N ASN A 508 -18.23 2.80 -14.45
CA ASN A 508 -17.66 2.35 -13.17
C ASN A 508 -18.06 0.91 -12.83
N MET A 509 -18.85 0.24 -13.67
CA MET A 509 -19.35 -1.11 -13.40
C MET A 509 -18.21 -2.13 -13.29
N ASP A 510 -17.22 -2.05 -14.19
CA ASP A 510 -16.06 -2.95 -14.20
C ASP A 510 -15.12 -2.69 -13.00
N LYS A 511 -15.09 -1.45 -12.50
CA LYS A 511 -14.24 -1.05 -11.37
C LYS A 511 -14.79 -1.49 -10.01
N LEU A 512 -16.07 -1.87 -9.93
CA LEU A 512 -16.73 -2.28 -8.70
C LEU A 512 -16.05 -3.49 -8.03
N PHE A 513 -15.45 -4.36 -8.85
CA PHE A 513 -14.83 -5.61 -8.40
C PHE A 513 -13.31 -5.49 -8.22
N SER A 514 -12.73 -4.32 -8.51
CA SER A 514 -11.29 -4.09 -8.32
C SER A 514 -10.97 -4.00 -6.82
N PRO A 515 -10.05 -4.83 -6.29
CA PRO A 515 -9.67 -4.78 -4.88
C PRO A 515 -9.20 -3.37 -4.49
N PHE A 516 -9.61 -2.91 -3.30
CA PHE A 516 -9.26 -1.59 -2.75
C PHE A 516 -9.76 -0.39 -3.56
N SER A 517 -10.61 -0.59 -4.57
CA SER A 517 -11.16 0.51 -5.37
C SER A 517 -12.46 1.05 -4.79
N ARG A 518 -12.54 2.39 -4.63
CA ARG A 518 -13.78 3.08 -4.27
C ARG A 518 -14.22 3.97 -5.44
N ILE A 519 -15.49 3.87 -5.82
CA ILE A 519 -16.06 4.63 -6.94
C ILE A 519 -16.50 6.02 -6.43
N GLU A 520 -16.05 7.09 -7.11
CA GLU A 520 -16.38 8.51 -6.84
C GLU A 520 -15.91 9.08 -5.48
N GLU A 521 -14.60 9.04 -5.23
CA GLU A 521 -13.91 9.63 -4.05
C GLU A 521 -14.09 11.14 -3.85
N GLY A 522 -14.71 11.86 -4.80
CA GLY A 522 -14.95 13.31 -4.71
C GLY A 522 -16.26 13.70 -4.03
N LYS A 523 -17.32 12.88 -4.14
CA LYS A 523 -18.68 13.20 -3.60
C LYS A 523 -19.07 12.35 -2.39
N ASN A 524 -18.47 11.17 -2.22
CA ASN A 524 -18.82 10.18 -1.20
C ASN A 524 -17.73 10.01 -0.12
N ARG A 525 -16.97 11.06 0.20
CA ARG A 525 -15.81 10.98 1.12
C ARG A 525 -16.17 10.53 2.54
N SER A 526 -17.41 10.74 2.98
CA SER A 526 -17.91 10.36 4.31
C SER A 526 -18.29 8.87 4.44
N ILE A 527 -18.16 8.08 3.38
CA ILE A 527 -18.70 6.71 3.30
C ILE A 527 -17.58 5.67 3.53
N GLU A 528 -17.36 5.26 4.78
CA GLU A 528 -16.28 4.35 5.24
C GLU A 528 -16.34 2.91 4.71
N GLY A 529 -15.24 2.28 4.25
CA GLY A 529 -15.19 0.82 4.01
C GLY A 529 -14.01 0.33 3.15
N THR A 530 -13.48 -0.87 3.36
CA THR A 530 -12.22 -1.38 2.75
C THR A 530 -12.12 -1.35 1.23
N GLY A 531 -13.26 -1.35 0.52
CA GLY A 531 -13.27 -1.60 -0.93
C GLY A 531 -12.98 -3.07 -1.30
N LEU A 532 -12.98 -3.99 -0.32
CA LEU A 532 -12.78 -5.43 -0.53
C LEU A 532 -14.08 -6.23 -0.59
N GLY A 533 -15.17 -5.71 -0.03
CA GLY A 533 -16.41 -6.48 0.11
C GLY A 533 -16.96 -7.00 -1.23
N MET A 534 -16.93 -6.19 -2.29
CA MET A 534 -17.46 -6.57 -3.60
C MET A 534 -16.59 -7.58 -4.35
N SER A 535 -15.26 -7.47 -4.25
CA SER A 535 -14.34 -8.45 -4.84
C SER A 535 -14.45 -9.80 -4.14
N ILE A 536 -14.54 -9.81 -2.80
CA ILE A 536 -14.76 -11.03 -2.00
C ILE A 536 -16.12 -11.64 -2.33
N THR A 537 -17.19 -10.83 -2.42
CA THR A 537 -18.54 -11.32 -2.74
C THR A 537 -18.58 -12.02 -4.10
N ARG A 538 -17.92 -11.45 -5.11
CA ARG A 538 -17.84 -12.04 -6.45
C ARG A 538 -17.12 -13.40 -6.41
N GLN A 539 -15.96 -13.46 -5.78
CA GLN A 539 -15.17 -14.69 -5.72
C GLN A 539 -15.87 -15.79 -4.90
N LEU A 540 -16.55 -15.43 -3.80
CA LEU A 540 -17.36 -16.36 -3.02
C LEU A 540 -18.52 -16.93 -3.85
N LEU A 541 -19.20 -16.09 -4.63
CA LEU A 541 -20.26 -16.55 -5.53
C LEU A 541 -19.72 -17.46 -6.62
N GLU A 542 -18.57 -17.12 -7.23
CA GLU A 542 -17.89 -17.97 -8.22
C GLU A 542 -17.55 -19.35 -7.64
N LEU A 543 -17.03 -19.42 -6.39
CA LEU A 543 -16.81 -20.68 -5.67
C LEU A 543 -18.10 -21.47 -5.43
N MET A 544 -19.22 -20.77 -5.19
CA MET A 544 -20.55 -21.37 -5.03
C MET A 544 -21.25 -21.68 -6.37
N GLY A 545 -20.58 -21.47 -7.51
CA GLY A 545 -21.17 -21.67 -8.85
C GLY A 545 -22.28 -20.67 -9.20
N SER A 546 -22.27 -19.50 -8.58
CA SER A 546 -23.22 -18.40 -8.80
C SER A 546 -22.49 -17.17 -9.32
N GLU A 547 -23.24 -16.26 -9.95
CA GLU A 547 -22.76 -14.94 -10.33
C GLU A 547 -23.53 -13.86 -9.57
N LEU A 548 -22.94 -12.66 -9.47
CA LEU A 548 -23.62 -11.48 -8.95
C LEU A 548 -24.26 -10.70 -10.11
N GLU A 549 -25.59 -10.61 -10.08
CA GLU A 549 -26.38 -9.82 -11.02
C GLU A 549 -26.53 -8.38 -10.50
N ILE A 550 -26.23 -7.39 -11.34
CA ILE A 550 -26.30 -5.97 -10.97
C ILE A 550 -27.13 -5.23 -12.02
N ASN A 551 -28.16 -4.53 -11.56
CA ASN A 551 -28.90 -3.59 -12.39
C ASN A 551 -28.98 -2.26 -11.65
N SER A 552 -28.32 -1.23 -12.18
CA SER A 552 -28.29 0.07 -11.54
C SER A 552 -28.44 1.21 -12.54
N ILE A 553 -29.20 2.23 -12.13
CA ILE A 553 -29.39 3.44 -12.89
C ILE A 553 -28.93 4.60 -12.02
N TYR A 554 -27.92 5.32 -12.48
CA TYR A 554 -27.38 6.49 -11.79
C TYR A 554 -28.49 7.51 -11.47
N GLY A 555 -28.61 7.90 -10.21
CA GLY A 555 -29.62 8.78 -9.63
C GLY A 555 -30.96 8.13 -9.28
N LYS A 556 -31.17 6.84 -9.56
CA LYS A 556 -32.42 6.12 -9.27
C LYS A 556 -32.26 4.94 -8.30
N GLY A 557 -31.04 4.46 -8.10
CA GLY A 557 -30.72 3.36 -7.19
C GLY A 557 -30.09 2.15 -7.88
N SER A 558 -29.92 1.08 -7.10
CA SER A 558 -29.30 -0.17 -7.54
C SER A 558 -30.10 -1.37 -7.10
N VAL A 559 -30.05 -2.43 -7.89
CA VAL A 559 -30.56 -3.76 -7.58
C VAL A 559 -29.40 -4.73 -7.72
N PHE A 560 -29.11 -5.45 -6.63
CA PHE A 560 -28.10 -6.50 -6.58
C PHE A 560 -28.80 -7.82 -6.27
N SER A 561 -28.54 -8.85 -7.07
CA SER A 561 -29.09 -10.18 -6.83
C SER A 561 -28.07 -11.28 -7.06
N PHE A 562 -28.18 -12.36 -6.30
CA PHE A 562 -27.42 -13.59 -6.56
C PHE A 562 -28.28 -14.81 -6.24
N ALA A 563 -27.90 -15.96 -6.79
CA ALA A 563 -28.72 -17.17 -6.70
C ALA A 563 -27.84 -18.41 -6.54
N VAL A 564 -27.76 -18.91 -5.30
CA VAL A 564 -26.91 -20.06 -4.93
C VAL A 564 -27.71 -21.35 -4.92
N GLU A 565 -27.12 -22.43 -5.42
CA GLU A 565 -27.72 -23.76 -5.30
C GLU A 565 -27.52 -24.29 -3.87
N GLN A 566 -28.61 -24.78 -3.26
CA GLN A 566 -28.63 -25.28 -1.89
C GLN A 566 -29.36 -26.62 -1.86
N GLN A 567 -28.86 -27.55 -1.05
CA GLN A 567 -29.58 -28.79 -0.80
C GLN A 567 -30.66 -28.56 0.27
N VAL A 568 -31.75 -29.30 0.19
CA VAL A 568 -32.86 -29.23 1.15
C VAL A 568 -32.77 -30.41 2.11
N ALA A 569 -32.55 -30.13 3.39
CA ALA A 569 -32.61 -31.15 4.43
C ALA A 569 -34.04 -31.48 4.83
N LYS A 570 -34.92 -30.46 4.94
CA LYS A 570 -36.35 -30.63 5.24
C LYS A 570 -37.19 -29.64 4.45
N TRP A 571 -38.15 -30.14 3.68
CA TRP A 571 -39.10 -29.38 2.85
C TRP A 571 -40.20 -28.64 3.63
N GLN A 572 -40.11 -28.59 4.95
CA GLN A 572 -41.07 -27.84 5.77
C GLN A 572 -40.93 -26.34 5.46
N PRO A 573 -42.01 -25.64 5.09
CA PRO A 573 -41.93 -24.23 4.72
C PRO A 573 -41.58 -23.35 5.92
N VAL A 574 -40.86 -22.26 5.67
CA VAL A 574 -40.51 -21.24 6.69
C VAL A 574 -41.76 -20.54 7.26
N GLY A 575 -42.85 -20.48 6.49
CA GLY A 575 -44.12 -19.88 6.92
C GLY A 575 -44.17 -18.35 6.82
N ASP A 576 -45.13 -17.74 7.50
CA ASP A 576 -45.38 -16.28 7.47
C ASP A 576 -44.34 -15.53 8.33
N PHE A 577 -43.23 -15.15 7.69
CA PHE A 577 -42.11 -14.43 8.31
C PHE A 577 -42.54 -13.07 8.87
N THR A 578 -43.52 -12.41 8.25
CA THR A 578 -44.04 -11.07 8.61
C THR A 578 -44.71 -11.00 9.99
N LYS A 579 -45.29 -12.11 10.49
CA LYS A 579 -45.95 -12.15 11.81
C LYS A 579 -44.99 -12.31 13.00
N ARG A 580 -43.75 -12.76 12.77
CA ARG A 580 -42.75 -12.94 13.84
C ARG A 580 -42.04 -11.63 14.23
N PHE A 581 -42.13 -10.59 13.40
CA PHE A 581 -41.35 -9.35 13.52
C PHE A 581 -42.07 -8.16 14.20
N SER A 582 -43.35 -8.31 14.57
CA SER A 582 -44.19 -7.18 15.03
C SER A 582 -43.98 -6.77 16.50
N GLY A 583 -43.08 -7.43 17.23
CA GLY A 583 -42.81 -7.14 18.64
C GLY A 583 -41.53 -6.32 18.81
N GLY A 584 -41.64 -4.99 18.79
CA GLY A 584 -40.52 -4.11 19.10
C GLY A 584 -40.09 -4.27 20.56
N LYS A 585 -38.90 -4.84 20.79
CA LYS A 585 -38.22 -4.75 22.09
C LYS A 585 -37.36 -3.49 22.08
N GLY A 586 -37.63 -2.58 23.01
CA GLY A 586 -36.77 -1.43 23.29
C GLY A 586 -35.38 -1.87 23.76
N VAL A 587 -34.44 -0.91 23.74
CA VAL A 587 -33.05 -1.06 24.19
C VAL A 587 -33.02 -1.79 25.54
N ALA A 588 -32.58 -3.05 25.53
CA ALA A 588 -32.55 -3.90 26.69
C ALA A 588 -31.33 -3.55 27.55
N VAL A 589 -31.57 -2.97 28.73
CA VAL A 589 -30.57 -2.94 29.80
C VAL A 589 -30.30 -4.38 30.21
N TYR A 590 -29.03 -4.79 30.21
CA TYR A 590 -28.60 -6.14 30.58
C TYR A 590 -29.17 -6.55 31.95
N ARG A 591 -29.68 -7.79 32.03
CA ARG A 591 -30.12 -8.46 33.25
C ARG A 591 -29.64 -9.90 33.22
N GLU A 592 -29.19 -10.40 34.35
CA GLU A 592 -28.70 -11.76 34.53
C GLU A 592 -29.85 -12.76 34.35
N LEU A 593 -29.61 -13.85 33.62
CA LEU A 593 -30.65 -14.84 33.35
C LEU A 593 -30.99 -15.74 34.54
N PHE A 594 -30.06 -15.93 35.49
CA PHE A 594 -30.22 -16.77 36.68
C PHE A 594 -29.23 -16.40 37.79
N HIS A 595 -29.52 -16.82 39.03
CA HIS A 595 -28.54 -16.89 40.11
C HIS A 595 -28.29 -18.35 40.50
N ALA A 596 -27.03 -18.74 40.74
CA ALA A 596 -26.66 -20.09 41.18
C ALA A 596 -25.49 -20.09 42.18
N PRO A 597 -25.71 -19.64 43.43
CA PRO A 597 -24.64 -19.48 44.42
C PRO A 597 -23.99 -20.80 44.87
N THR A 598 -24.65 -21.94 44.63
CA THR A 598 -24.16 -23.29 44.98
C THR A 598 -23.53 -24.03 43.80
N ALA A 599 -23.52 -23.44 42.61
CA ALA A 599 -22.83 -23.99 41.45
C ALA A 599 -21.34 -23.60 41.48
N ARG A 600 -20.45 -24.54 41.15
CA ARG A 600 -19.02 -24.28 40.98
C ARG A 600 -18.56 -24.62 39.57
N VAL A 601 -17.79 -23.73 38.96
CA VAL A 601 -17.22 -23.94 37.63
C VAL A 601 -15.71 -23.74 37.66
N LEU A 602 -15.00 -24.50 36.83
CA LEU A 602 -13.56 -24.33 36.62
C LEU A 602 -13.32 -23.80 35.21
N VAL A 603 -12.59 -22.70 35.10
CA VAL A 603 -12.19 -22.10 33.82
C VAL A 603 -10.69 -22.28 33.63
N VAL A 604 -10.29 -22.86 32.50
CA VAL A 604 -8.89 -23.18 32.18
C VAL A 604 -8.49 -22.44 30.91
N ASP A 605 -7.50 -21.56 31.03
CA ASP A 605 -7.01 -20.70 29.95
C ASP A 605 -5.58 -20.28 30.28
N ASP A 606 -4.66 -20.33 29.32
CA ASP A 606 -3.26 -19.93 29.53
C ASP A 606 -3.10 -18.40 29.63
N ASN A 607 -4.11 -17.64 29.17
CA ASN A 607 -4.12 -16.20 29.24
C ASN A 607 -4.90 -15.70 30.47
N ALA A 608 -4.17 -15.10 31.42
CA ALA A 608 -4.72 -14.53 32.66
C ALA A 608 -5.84 -13.50 32.44
N MET A 609 -5.82 -12.81 31.29
CA MET A 609 -6.85 -11.83 30.94
C MET A 609 -8.17 -12.50 30.57
N ASN A 610 -8.14 -13.62 29.82
CA ASN A 610 -9.34 -14.40 29.49
C ASN A 610 -9.99 -14.95 30.77
N LEU A 611 -9.18 -15.42 31.73
CA LEU A 611 -9.66 -15.87 33.05
C LEU A 611 -10.37 -14.74 33.81
N THR A 612 -9.84 -13.52 33.73
CA THR A 612 -10.41 -12.33 34.37
C THR A 612 -11.74 -11.94 33.73
N VAL A 613 -11.80 -11.90 32.40
CA VAL A 613 -13.03 -11.61 31.64
C VAL A 613 -14.11 -12.64 31.94
N PHE A 614 -13.79 -13.94 31.92
CA PHE A 614 -14.75 -15.00 32.21
C PHE A 614 -15.37 -14.84 33.61
N LYS A 615 -14.53 -14.56 34.62
CA LYS A 615 -15.00 -14.24 35.98
C LYS A 615 -15.91 -13.01 35.99
N GLY A 616 -15.53 -11.95 35.30
CA GLY A 616 -16.32 -10.71 35.17
C GLY A 616 -17.71 -10.95 34.58
N LEU A 617 -17.80 -11.73 33.50
CA LEU A 617 -19.05 -12.03 32.82
C LEU A 617 -20.09 -12.69 33.75
N LEU A 618 -19.65 -13.60 34.62
CA LEU A 618 -20.53 -14.37 35.50
C LEU A 618 -20.65 -13.83 36.92
N LYS A 619 -19.91 -12.77 37.28
CA LYS A 619 -19.85 -12.20 38.65
C LYS A 619 -21.23 -11.97 39.27
N LYS A 620 -22.19 -11.47 38.50
CA LYS A 620 -23.55 -11.16 38.98
C LYS A 620 -24.48 -12.39 39.08
N THR A 621 -24.11 -13.52 38.49
CA THR A 621 -24.85 -14.80 38.62
C THR A 621 -24.55 -15.53 39.94
N LEU A 622 -23.57 -15.04 40.71
CA LEU A 622 -23.12 -15.59 42.01
C LEU A 622 -22.52 -17.00 41.94
N VAL A 623 -22.25 -17.55 40.76
CA VAL A 623 -21.57 -18.85 40.59
C VAL A 623 -20.15 -18.79 41.17
N GLY A 624 -19.73 -19.85 41.86
CA GLY A 624 -18.35 -19.99 42.33
C GLY A 624 -17.40 -20.34 41.17
N ILE A 625 -16.46 -19.46 40.84
CA ILE A 625 -15.57 -19.63 39.68
C ILE A 625 -14.12 -19.79 40.14
N ASP A 626 -13.57 -20.99 39.96
CA ASP A 626 -12.14 -21.22 40.10
C ASP A 626 -11.46 -21.12 38.71
N THR A 627 -10.19 -20.72 38.69
CA THR A 627 -9.44 -20.51 37.44
C THR A 627 -8.11 -21.26 37.48
N ALA A 628 -7.72 -21.84 36.34
CA ALA A 628 -6.44 -22.49 36.13
C ALA A 628 -5.75 -21.92 34.90
N SER A 629 -4.43 -21.70 35.00
CA SER A 629 -3.58 -21.18 33.93
C SER A 629 -3.02 -22.26 33.00
N SER A 630 -3.29 -23.54 33.28
CA SER A 630 -2.80 -24.67 32.48
C SER A 630 -3.62 -25.93 32.73
N GLY A 631 -3.55 -26.89 31.80
CA GLY A 631 -4.15 -28.21 31.98
C GLY A 631 -3.65 -28.95 33.23
N ALA A 632 -2.36 -28.81 33.58
CA ALA A 632 -1.80 -29.40 34.80
C ALA A 632 -2.40 -28.80 36.08
N GLU A 633 -2.54 -27.46 36.12
CA GLU A 633 -3.19 -26.79 37.25
C GLU A 633 -4.67 -27.16 37.34
N ALA A 634 -5.36 -27.29 36.20
CA ALA A 634 -6.75 -27.71 36.15
C ALA A 634 -6.95 -29.11 36.74
N LEU A 635 -6.07 -30.06 36.41
CA LEU A 635 -6.11 -31.42 36.98
C LEU A 635 -5.84 -31.42 38.49
N ARG A 636 -4.95 -30.54 38.98
CA ARG A 636 -4.69 -30.38 40.42
C ARG A 636 -5.90 -29.82 41.16
N LEU A 637 -6.54 -28.78 40.62
CA LEU A 637 -7.75 -28.19 41.20
C LEU A 637 -8.93 -29.15 41.12
N ALA A 638 -9.08 -29.86 40.00
CA ALA A 638 -10.05 -30.92 39.84
C ALA A 638 -9.83 -32.02 40.89
N ALA A 639 -8.59 -32.42 41.22
CA ALA A 639 -8.35 -33.42 42.26
C ALA A 639 -8.83 -32.99 43.66
N LEU A 640 -8.77 -31.69 43.97
CA LEU A 640 -9.13 -31.13 45.27
C LEU A 640 -10.62 -30.75 45.40
N ASN A 641 -11.28 -30.42 44.28
CA ASN A 641 -12.64 -29.89 44.25
C ASN A 641 -13.51 -30.62 43.21
N THR A 642 -14.83 -30.59 43.40
CA THR A 642 -15.78 -31.04 42.36
C THR A 642 -16.44 -29.83 41.72
N TYR A 643 -16.50 -29.80 40.39
CA TYR A 643 -17.10 -28.72 39.62
C TYR A 643 -18.27 -29.24 38.80
N ASP A 644 -19.29 -28.40 38.63
CA ASP A 644 -20.48 -28.68 37.84
C ASP A 644 -20.20 -28.55 36.33
N ILE A 645 -19.33 -27.60 35.95
CA ILE A 645 -18.92 -27.36 34.55
C ILE A 645 -17.43 -27.02 34.49
N TYR A 646 -16.74 -27.61 33.52
CA TYR A 646 -15.35 -27.34 33.19
C TYR A 646 -15.28 -26.61 31.83
N PHE A 647 -14.88 -25.35 31.83
CA PHE A 647 -14.57 -24.60 30.60
C PHE A 647 -13.07 -24.70 30.32
N ILE A 648 -12.68 -25.26 29.19
CA ILE A 648 -11.29 -25.59 28.90
C ILE A 648 -10.89 -25.01 27.55
N ASP A 649 -9.85 -24.16 27.53
CA ASP A 649 -9.24 -23.74 26.27
C ASP A 649 -8.65 -24.94 25.53
N HIS A 650 -9.00 -25.05 24.24
CA HIS A 650 -8.42 -26.08 23.38
C HIS A 650 -6.92 -25.85 23.17
N MET A 651 -6.51 -24.59 22.99
CA MET A 651 -5.14 -24.24 22.61
C MET A 651 -4.35 -23.79 23.83
N MET A 652 -3.73 -24.73 24.54
CA MET A 652 -2.85 -24.44 25.68
C MET A 652 -1.47 -25.09 25.46
N PRO A 653 -0.37 -24.45 25.91
CA PRO A 653 0.97 -25.02 25.85
C PRO A 653 1.11 -26.26 26.74
N ASP A 654 2.00 -27.17 26.33
CA ASP A 654 2.30 -28.48 26.93
C ASP A 654 1.14 -29.49 26.92
N MET A 655 0.02 -29.18 27.58
CA MET A 655 -1.17 -30.02 27.67
C MET A 655 -2.37 -29.27 27.10
N ASP A 656 -2.79 -29.69 25.90
CA ASP A 656 -3.94 -29.09 25.22
C ASP A 656 -5.28 -29.42 25.92
N GLY A 657 -6.36 -28.76 25.49
CA GLY A 657 -7.66 -28.93 26.11
C GLY A 657 -8.27 -30.32 25.92
N ILE A 658 -7.98 -31.01 24.82
CA ILE A 658 -8.49 -32.38 24.56
C ILE A 658 -7.82 -33.36 25.53
N GLU A 659 -6.50 -33.27 25.66
CA GLU A 659 -5.72 -34.09 26.58
C GLU A 659 -6.09 -33.79 28.04
N THR A 660 -6.31 -32.53 28.38
CA THR A 660 -6.80 -32.11 29.71
C THR A 660 -8.14 -32.77 30.03
N MET A 661 -9.11 -32.71 29.11
CA MET A 661 -10.43 -33.32 29.28
C MET A 661 -10.34 -34.85 29.43
N LYS A 662 -9.54 -35.53 28.59
CA LYS A 662 -9.36 -36.98 28.67
C LYS A 662 -8.79 -37.41 30.01
N ARG A 663 -7.79 -36.69 30.52
CA ARG A 663 -7.19 -36.96 31.84
C ARG A 663 -8.14 -36.65 32.98
N LEU A 664 -8.96 -35.61 32.84
CA LEU A 664 -9.95 -35.23 33.83
C LEU A 664 -11.03 -36.31 33.98
N ARG A 665 -11.49 -36.89 32.87
CA ARG A 665 -12.47 -38.00 32.88
C ARG A 665 -11.88 -39.36 33.28
N ALA A 666 -10.56 -39.52 33.23
CA ALA A 666 -9.87 -40.71 33.70
C ALA A 666 -9.67 -40.73 35.23
N MET A 667 -10.01 -39.64 35.93
CA MET A 667 -9.99 -39.58 37.39
C MET A 667 -11.23 -40.24 37.98
N GLU A 668 -11.06 -40.96 39.10
CA GLU A 668 -12.15 -41.65 39.80
C GLU A 668 -13.27 -40.67 40.19
N GLY A 669 -14.51 -40.96 39.74
CA GLY A 669 -15.69 -40.15 40.03
C GLY A 669 -15.88 -38.92 39.14
N ARG A 670 -15.14 -38.82 38.01
CA ARG A 670 -15.24 -37.72 37.03
C ARG A 670 -15.53 -38.20 35.61
N GLU A 671 -15.98 -39.44 35.45
CA GLU A 671 -16.26 -40.07 34.15
C GLU A 671 -17.29 -39.27 33.34
N ASP A 672 -18.27 -38.66 34.02
CA ASP A 672 -19.35 -37.86 33.45
C ASP A 672 -19.10 -36.33 33.53
N ALA A 673 -17.86 -35.90 33.74
CA ALA A 673 -17.54 -34.47 33.85
C ALA A 673 -18.00 -33.70 32.60
N VAL A 674 -18.76 -32.63 32.84
CA VAL A 674 -19.28 -31.75 31.79
C VAL A 674 -18.19 -30.78 31.36
N CYS A 675 -17.61 -31.01 30.18
CA CYS A 675 -16.52 -30.22 29.63
C CYS A 675 -17.00 -29.43 28.42
N ILE A 676 -16.75 -28.12 28.43
CA ILE A 676 -17.08 -27.18 27.36
C ILE A 676 -15.78 -26.63 26.79
N ALA A 677 -15.57 -26.79 25.49
CA ALA A 677 -14.37 -26.30 24.82
C ALA A 677 -14.45 -24.78 24.61
N LEU A 678 -13.39 -24.04 24.95
CA LEU A 678 -13.21 -22.64 24.56
C LEU A 678 -12.31 -22.60 23.32
N THR A 679 -12.76 -21.95 22.24
CA THR A 679 -12.04 -21.93 20.96
C THR A 679 -11.95 -20.53 20.36
N ALA A 680 -10.79 -20.15 19.84
CA ALA A 680 -10.59 -18.90 19.09
C ALA A 680 -11.09 -18.95 17.63
N ASN A 681 -11.49 -20.13 17.16
CA ASN A 681 -11.85 -20.39 15.77
C ASN A 681 -13.28 -20.96 15.69
N ALA A 682 -14.26 -20.10 15.43
CA ALA A 682 -15.67 -20.47 15.24
C ALA A 682 -15.95 -20.88 13.79
N VAL A 683 -15.09 -21.72 13.20
CA VAL A 683 -15.25 -22.19 11.83
C VAL A 683 -16.32 -23.29 11.79
N SER A 684 -17.10 -23.32 10.71
CA SER A 684 -18.03 -24.41 10.40
C SER A 684 -17.30 -25.76 10.49
N GLY A 685 -17.81 -26.75 11.24
CA GLY A 685 -17.12 -28.03 11.51
C GLY A 685 -16.38 -28.12 12.86
N ALA A 686 -16.09 -26.99 13.52
CA ALA A 686 -15.39 -27.00 14.82
C ALA A 686 -16.24 -27.65 15.92
N ARG A 687 -17.57 -27.49 15.86
CA ARG A 687 -18.50 -28.12 16.80
C ARG A 687 -18.40 -29.64 16.71
N GLU A 688 -18.52 -30.18 15.50
CA GLU A 688 -18.44 -31.61 15.23
C GLU A 688 -17.11 -32.19 15.75
N MET A 689 -16.00 -31.52 15.48
CA MET A 689 -14.67 -31.91 15.98
C MET A 689 -14.61 -31.99 17.52
N TYR A 690 -15.12 -30.98 18.23
CA TYR A 690 -15.08 -31.00 19.71
C TYR A 690 -16.03 -32.03 20.31
N ILE A 691 -17.22 -32.20 19.73
CA ILE A 691 -18.18 -33.22 20.16
C ILE A 691 -17.61 -34.63 19.89
N GLU A 692 -17.01 -34.87 18.72
CA GLU A 692 -16.32 -36.14 18.39
C GLU A 692 -15.11 -36.40 19.30
N ALA A 693 -14.38 -35.35 19.68
CA ALA A 693 -13.28 -35.45 20.64
C ALA A 693 -13.75 -35.75 22.07
N GLY A 694 -15.04 -35.56 22.36
CA GLY A 694 -15.68 -35.92 23.63
C GLY A 694 -16.19 -34.75 24.48
N PHE A 695 -16.10 -33.49 24.02
CA PHE A 695 -16.69 -32.36 24.74
C PHE A 695 -18.23 -32.39 24.69
N ASN A 696 -18.87 -31.77 25.69
CA ASN A 696 -20.34 -31.67 25.75
C ASN A 696 -20.87 -30.54 24.87
N ASP A 697 -20.14 -29.43 24.77
CA ASP A 697 -20.42 -28.31 23.86
C ASP A 697 -19.17 -27.42 23.70
N TYR A 698 -19.30 -26.29 23.01
CA TYR A 698 -18.21 -25.32 22.83
C TYR A 698 -18.69 -23.85 22.90
N LEU A 699 -17.76 -22.96 23.24
CA LEU A 699 -17.92 -21.51 23.17
C LEU A 699 -16.77 -20.88 22.39
N SER A 700 -17.12 -19.99 21.47
CA SER A 700 -16.14 -19.20 20.72
C SER A 700 -15.66 -17.99 21.51
N LYS A 701 -14.38 -17.65 21.40
CA LYS A 701 -13.79 -16.42 21.92
C LYS A 701 -13.84 -15.30 20.86
N PRO A 702 -14.19 -14.05 21.20
CA PRO A 702 -14.56 -13.56 22.54
C PRO A 702 -15.90 -14.13 23.01
N ILE A 703 -15.99 -14.42 24.31
CA ILE A 703 -17.13 -15.14 24.89
C ILE A 703 -18.32 -14.19 24.98
N ASP A 704 -19.39 -14.54 24.28
CA ASP A 704 -20.69 -13.88 24.41
C ASP A 704 -21.31 -14.29 25.74
N GLY A 705 -21.45 -13.32 26.65
CA GLY A 705 -21.96 -13.58 27.98
C GLY A 705 -23.44 -13.98 28.03
N GLU A 706 -24.29 -13.51 27.10
CA GLU A 706 -25.70 -13.96 27.04
C GLU A 706 -25.78 -15.42 26.59
N ARG A 707 -24.94 -15.81 25.62
CA ARG A 707 -24.83 -17.21 25.18
C ARG A 707 -24.26 -18.10 26.29
N LEU A 708 -23.25 -17.63 27.01
CA LEU A 708 -22.67 -18.34 28.15
C LEU A 708 -23.72 -18.59 29.24
N GLU A 709 -24.49 -17.56 29.62
CA GLU A 709 -25.54 -17.69 30.64
C GLU A 709 -26.66 -18.65 30.20
N LYS A 710 -27.12 -18.58 28.94
CA LYS A 710 -28.12 -19.52 28.41
C LYS A 710 -27.63 -20.96 28.41
N MET A 711 -26.37 -21.18 28.03
CA MET A 711 -25.75 -22.51 28.06
C MET A 711 -25.67 -23.04 29.49
N MET A 712 -25.19 -22.23 30.42
CA MET A 712 -25.09 -22.62 31.83
C MET A 712 -26.46 -22.92 32.44
N ALA A 713 -27.48 -22.09 32.19
CA ALA A 713 -28.84 -22.34 32.66
C ALA A 713 -29.45 -23.64 32.10
N GLY A 714 -29.02 -24.07 30.91
CA GLY A 714 -29.45 -25.34 30.31
C GLY A 714 -28.72 -26.57 30.85
N ILE A 715 -27.49 -26.41 31.32
CA ILE A 715 -26.61 -27.50 31.80
C ILE A 715 -26.68 -27.68 33.32
N LEU A 716 -26.78 -26.59 34.06
CA LEU A 716 -26.78 -26.62 35.52
C LEU A 716 -28.03 -27.35 36.07
N PRO A 717 -27.89 -28.09 37.19
CA PRO A 717 -29.03 -28.71 37.85
C PRO A 717 -30.08 -27.68 38.25
N LYS A 718 -31.37 -27.97 38.01
CA LYS A 718 -32.47 -27.03 38.28
C LYS A 718 -32.59 -26.67 39.76
N GLU A 719 -32.12 -27.54 40.64
CA GLU A 719 -32.11 -27.35 42.09
C GLU A 719 -31.11 -26.29 42.54
N LYS A 720 -30.13 -25.93 41.69
CA LYS A 720 -29.13 -24.89 41.95
C LYS A 720 -29.50 -23.52 41.36
N LEU A 721 -30.59 -23.43 40.60
CA LEU A 721 -31.02 -22.20 39.94
C LEU A 721 -32.11 -21.47 40.75
N GLU A 722 -31.84 -20.23 41.12
CA GLU A 722 -32.81 -19.32 41.74
C GLU A 722 -33.32 -18.32 40.69
N VAL A 723 -34.64 -18.32 40.41
CA VAL A 723 -35.27 -17.42 39.42
C VAL A 723 -35.90 -16.22 40.13
N GLN A 724 -35.54 -14.98 39.73
CA GLN A 724 -36.11 -13.77 40.34
C GLN A 724 -37.46 -13.33 39.74
N THR A 725 -38.34 -12.89 40.65
CA THR A 725 -39.61 -12.20 40.37
C THR A 725 -39.37 -10.69 40.49
N VAL A 726 -39.72 -9.93 39.45
CA VAL A 726 -39.41 -8.49 39.30
C VAL A 726 -40.09 -7.64 40.38
N THR A 727 -39.31 -6.89 41.17
CA THR A 727 -39.79 -5.79 42.01
C THR A 727 -39.13 -4.48 41.56
N GLU A 728 -39.92 -3.52 41.11
CA GLU A 728 -39.44 -2.19 40.70
C GLU A 728 -39.13 -1.30 41.92
N ARG A 729 -38.02 -0.54 41.89
CA ARG A 729 -37.99 0.83 42.45
C ARG A 729 -36.79 1.72 42.08
N ARG A 730 -37.17 2.94 41.65
CA ARG A 730 -36.68 4.31 41.98
C ARG A 730 -35.17 4.63 41.99
N THR A 731 -34.78 5.50 41.07
CA THR A 731 -33.64 6.43 41.19
C THR A 731 -34.12 7.86 41.44
N ILE A 732 -33.38 8.60 42.28
CA ILE A 732 -33.66 9.99 42.66
C ILE A 732 -33.05 10.93 41.60
N LYS A 733 -33.88 11.74 40.93
CA LYS A 733 -33.49 12.97 40.21
C LYS A 733 -34.38 14.10 40.73
N THR A 734 -33.84 15.30 40.89
CA THR A 734 -34.61 16.52 41.18
C THR A 734 -35.72 16.69 40.11
N ALA A 735 -36.93 17.00 40.55
CA ALA A 735 -38.10 17.07 39.67
C ALA A 735 -37.96 18.24 38.67
N PRO A 736 -38.29 18.07 37.37
CA PRO A 736 -38.21 19.14 36.38
C PRO A 736 -39.13 20.31 36.73
N LYS A 737 -38.73 21.54 36.41
CA LYS A 737 -39.48 22.76 36.69
C LYS A 737 -40.47 23.10 35.60
N VAL A 738 -41.69 23.44 35.98
CA VAL A 738 -42.76 23.81 35.05
C VAL A 738 -43.36 25.16 35.45
N LEU A 739 -43.42 26.09 34.50
CA LEU A 739 -44.09 27.38 34.69
C LEU A 739 -45.51 27.31 34.12
N VAL A 740 -46.54 27.54 34.94
CA VAL A 740 -47.94 27.62 34.52
C VAL A 740 -48.40 29.07 34.51
N VAL A 741 -48.84 29.54 33.35
CA VAL A 741 -49.26 30.92 33.10
C VAL A 741 -50.73 30.92 32.71
N ASP A 742 -51.57 31.51 33.55
CA ASP A 742 -53.02 31.58 33.34
C ASP A 742 -53.57 32.73 34.19
N ASP A 743 -54.52 33.53 33.72
CA ASP A 743 -55.10 34.64 34.49
C ASP A 743 -56.15 34.16 35.52
N ASP A 744 -56.75 32.99 35.30
CA ASP A 744 -57.72 32.36 36.21
C ASP A 744 -57.03 31.59 37.36
N ALA A 745 -57.30 32.02 38.60
CA ALA A 745 -56.74 31.42 39.81
C ALA A 745 -57.15 29.96 40.03
N VAL A 746 -58.35 29.55 39.60
CA VAL A 746 -58.86 28.18 39.71
C VAL A 746 -58.10 27.28 38.75
N ILE A 747 -57.87 27.74 37.52
CA ILE A 747 -57.13 26.97 36.50
C ILE A 747 -55.67 26.79 36.91
N ARG A 748 -55.00 27.87 37.36
CA ARG A 748 -53.62 27.78 37.91
C ARG A 748 -53.52 26.78 39.05
N THR A 749 -54.45 26.84 40.01
CA THR A 749 -54.44 25.95 41.18
C THR A 749 -54.68 24.49 40.78
N THR A 750 -55.55 24.25 39.80
CA THR A 750 -55.85 22.91 39.31
C THR A 750 -54.67 22.31 38.54
N ALA A 751 -54.05 23.08 37.64
CA ALA A 751 -52.85 22.66 36.92
C ALA A 751 -51.69 22.38 37.87
N LYS A 752 -51.47 23.26 38.86
CA LYS A 752 -50.46 23.08 39.91
C LYS A 752 -50.67 21.77 40.67
N ASN A 753 -51.88 21.50 41.15
CA ASN A 753 -52.19 20.27 41.90
C ASN A 753 -51.97 18.98 41.08
N ILE A 754 -52.20 19.03 39.77
CA ILE A 754 -51.97 17.88 38.89
C ILE A 754 -50.48 17.67 38.64
N LEU A 755 -49.75 18.75 38.32
CA LEU A 755 -48.34 18.69 37.90
C LEU A 755 -47.36 18.54 39.06
N SER A 756 -47.69 19.01 40.28
CA SER A 756 -46.85 18.86 41.48
C SER A 756 -46.58 17.40 41.88
N LYS A 757 -47.22 16.42 41.24
CA LYS A 757 -46.94 14.99 41.39
C LYS A 757 -45.62 14.55 40.74
N ALA A 758 -45.15 15.29 39.73
CA ALA A 758 -43.95 14.93 38.95
C ALA A 758 -43.01 16.11 38.69
N PHE A 759 -43.44 17.35 38.95
CA PHE A 759 -42.71 18.57 38.61
C PHE A 759 -42.63 19.55 39.79
N ASP A 760 -41.59 20.38 39.79
CA ASP A 760 -41.54 21.60 40.59
C ASP A 760 -42.32 22.71 39.86
N VAL A 761 -43.45 23.17 40.41
CA VAL A 761 -44.41 23.99 39.67
C VAL A 761 -44.41 25.43 40.14
N ILE A 762 -44.05 26.33 39.22
CA ILE A 762 -44.11 27.78 39.37
C ILE A 762 -45.37 28.28 38.66
N THR A 763 -46.04 29.30 39.20
CA THR A 763 -47.27 29.83 38.60
C THR A 763 -47.26 31.35 38.53
N CYS A 764 -47.76 31.95 37.45
CA CYS A 764 -47.99 33.39 37.35
C CYS A 764 -49.28 33.72 36.59
N ASP A 765 -49.74 34.97 36.74
CA ASP A 765 -51.05 35.46 36.31
C ASP A 765 -51.02 36.40 35.10
N THR A 766 -49.83 36.85 34.65
CA THR A 766 -49.70 37.75 33.49
C THR A 766 -48.54 37.35 32.58
N GLY A 767 -48.61 37.72 31.30
CA GLY A 767 -47.57 37.46 30.31
C GLY A 767 -46.22 38.14 30.59
N GLU A 768 -46.22 39.34 31.18
CA GLU A 768 -44.99 40.05 31.55
C GLU A 768 -44.22 39.30 32.65
N LYS A 769 -44.95 38.78 33.65
CA LYS A 769 -44.36 37.97 34.72
C LYS A 769 -43.85 36.64 34.17
N ALA A 770 -44.53 36.05 33.19
CA ALA A 770 -44.10 34.81 32.56
C ALA A 770 -42.71 34.94 31.90
N ILE A 771 -42.47 36.02 31.14
CA ILE A 771 -41.17 36.26 30.51
C ILE A 771 -40.07 36.49 31.55
N MET A 772 -40.34 37.29 32.59
CA MET A 772 -39.40 37.54 33.68
C MET A 772 -39.01 36.26 34.42
N LEU A 773 -40.01 35.43 34.77
CA LEU A 773 -39.79 34.17 35.47
C LEU A 773 -39.08 33.14 34.60
N THR A 774 -39.35 33.13 33.28
CA THR A 774 -38.67 32.22 32.36
C THR A 774 -37.17 32.52 32.31
N LYS A 775 -36.77 33.80 32.27
CA LYS A 775 -35.35 34.21 32.32
C LYS A 775 -34.69 33.94 33.68
N GLY A 776 -35.38 34.23 34.77
CA GLY A 776 -34.80 34.15 36.12
C GLY A 776 -34.78 32.75 36.73
N GLN A 777 -35.73 31.89 36.34
CA GLN A 777 -35.91 30.55 36.93
C GLN A 777 -35.62 29.40 35.98
N MET A 778 -35.48 29.67 34.67
CA MET A 778 -35.17 28.69 33.62
C MET A 778 -36.03 27.42 33.72
N PRO A 779 -37.36 27.50 33.53
CA PRO A 779 -38.24 26.34 33.59
C PRO A 779 -37.99 25.37 32.42
N ASP A 780 -38.12 24.07 32.68
CA ASP A 780 -37.99 23.02 31.65
C ASP A 780 -39.18 23.02 30.66
N VAL A 781 -40.36 23.48 31.09
CA VAL A 781 -41.57 23.61 30.25
C VAL A 781 -42.40 24.80 30.70
N VAL A 782 -43.00 25.52 29.75
CA VAL A 782 -43.98 26.58 30.01
C VAL A 782 -45.36 26.14 29.55
N LEU A 783 -46.34 26.08 30.44
CA LEU A 783 -47.76 25.99 30.10
C LEU A 783 -48.34 27.40 30.03
N LEU A 784 -48.86 27.77 28.87
CA LEU A 784 -49.23 29.14 28.56
C LEU A 784 -50.69 29.23 28.12
N ASP A 785 -51.50 29.98 28.84
CA ASP A 785 -52.84 30.31 28.38
C ASP A 785 -52.78 31.22 27.14
N ILE A 786 -53.68 30.97 26.18
CA ILE A 786 -53.80 31.79 24.97
C ILE A 786 -54.50 33.12 25.29
N SER A 787 -55.50 33.11 26.17
CA SER A 787 -56.42 34.23 26.42
C SER A 787 -56.06 35.09 27.63
N LEU A 788 -54.76 35.36 27.83
CA LEU A 788 -54.29 36.21 28.92
C LEU A 788 -54.74 37.67 28.80
N THR A 789 -55.10 38.30 29.92
CA THR A 789 -55.35 39.74 29.99
C THR A 789 -54.06 40.55 29.85
N GLY A 790 -54.05 41.55 28.95
CA GLY A 790 -52.87 42.37 28.67
C GLY A 790 -52.13 41.83 27.45
N MET A 791 -50.97 41.21 27.67
CA MET A 791 -50.20 40.52 26.64
C MET A 791 -50.78 39.12 26.40
N ASN A 792 -51.20 38.85 25.16
CA ASN A 792 -51.82 37.55 24.83
C ASN A 792 -50.78 36.42 24.77
N GLY A 793 -51.22 35.16 24.84
CA GLY A 793 -50.30 34.01 24.86
C GLY A 793 -49.43 33.87 23.60
N PHE A 794 -49.87 34.34 22.44
CA PHE A 794 -49.06 34.32 21.22
C PHE A 794 -47.93 35.36 21.26
N GLU A 795 -48.19 36.56 21.79
CA GLU A 795 -47.19 37.61 21.99
C GLU A 795 -46.14 37.21 23.03
N VAL A 796 -46.53 36.46 24.07
CA VAL A 796 -45.59 35.88 25.03
C VAL A 796 -44.68 34.85 24.35
N LEU A 797 -45.25 33.94 23.55
CA LEU A 797 -44.47 32.94 22.81
C LEU A 797 -43.45 33.59 21.86
N GLU A 798 -43.86 34.60 21.08
CA GLU A 798 -42.98 35.32 20.16
C GLU A 798 -41.77 35.90 20.89
N LYS A 799 -42.00 36.59 22.01
CA LYS A 799 -40.91 37.17 22.83
C LYS A 799 -40.00 36.12 23.47
N LEU A 800 -40.53 34.94 23.81
CA LEU A 800 -39.70 33.83 24.28
C LEU A 800 -38.82 33.28 23.15
N LYS A 801 -39.33 33.20 21.91
CA LYS A 801 -38.60 32.65 20.76
C LYS A 801 -37.56 33.62 20.17
N GLU A 802 -37.69 34.93 20.38
CA GLU A 802 -36.70 35.93 19.98
C GLU A 802 -35.43 35.92 20.84
N ASP A 803 -35.50 35.38 22.06
CA ASP A 803 -34.42 35.43 23.03
C ASP A 803 -33.48 34.20 22.93
N PRO A 804 -32.18 34.38 22.60
CA PRO A 804 -31.24 33.28 22.36
C PRO A 804 -31.12 32.27 23.50
N ASP A 805 -31.31 32.72 24.75
CA ASP A 805 -31.04 31.91 25.95
C ASP A 805 -32.25 31.07 26.39
N ILE A 806 -33.47 31.47 25.99
CA ILE A 806 -34.72 30.83 26.42
C ILE A 806 -35.62 30.38 25.26
N ARG A 807 -35.25 30.67 24.00
CA ARG A 807 -36.02 30.28 22.80
C ARG A 807 -36.24 28.79 22.64
N ASP A 808 -35.35 27.97 23.19
CA ASP A 808 -35.41 26.51 23.05
C ASP A 808 -36.36 25.87 24.08
N ILE A 809 -36.82 26.63 25.11
CA ILE A 809 -37.76 26.13 26.12
C ILE A 809 -39.10 25.77 25.45
N PRO A 810 -39.63 24.55 25.67
CA PRO A 810 -40.90 24.13 25.07
C PRO A 810 -42.07 24.85 25.73
N VAL A 811 -42.96 25.38 24.88
CA VAL A 811 -44.20 26.05 25.31
C VAL A 811 -45.39 25.20 24.91
N ILE A 812 -46.21 24.83 25.88
CA ILE A 812 -47.47 24.10 25.69
C ILE A 812 -48.61 25.09 25.86
N PHE A 813 -49.42 25.31 24.83
CA PHE A 813 -50.59 26.18 24.95
C PHE A 813 -51.71 25.51 25.75
N VAL A 814 -52.42 26.28 26.56
CA VAL A 814 -53.62 25.84 27.27
C VAL A 814 -54.79 26.66 26.72
N THR A 815 -55.79 26.01 26.11
CA THR A 815 -56.89 26.72 25.41
C THR A 815 -58.26 26.13 25.73
N GLY A 816 -59.29 26.98 25.77
CA GLY A 816 -60.70 26.58 25.84
C GLY A 816 -61.40 26.54 24.48
N ASP A 817 -60.72 26.92 23.40
CA ASP A 817 -61.24 26.94 22.02
C ASP A 817 -60.92 25.63 21.29
N ASP A 818 -61.92 25.07 20.61
CA ASP A 818 -61.83 23.83 19.81
C ASP A 818 -61.54 24.11 18.32
N SER A 819 -61.22 25.35 17.95
CA SER A 819 -60.92 25.72 16.57
C SER A 819 -59.56 25.18 16.10
N ALA A 820 -59.56 24.43 14.99
CA ALA A 820 -58.34 23.95 14.33
C ALA A 820 -57.40 25.10 13.85
N GLU A 821 -57.94 26.31 13.72
CA GLU A 821 -57.21 27.51 13.32
C GLU A 821 -56.29 28.03 14.45
N ALA A 822 -56.74 27.98 15.71
CA ALA A 822 -55.93 28.35 16.86
C ALA A 822 -54.76 27.35 17.07
N GLU A 823 -55.02 26.05 16.93
CA GLU A 823 -53.99 25.00 17.01
C GLU A 823 -52.94 25.17 15.89
N SER A 824 -53.39 25.38 14.64
CA SER A 824 -52.47 25.59 13.50
C SER A 824 -51.62 26.85 13.65
N THR A 825 -52.16 27.92 14.24
CA THR A 825 -51.43 29.17 14.46
C THR A 825 -50.37 29.01 15.56
N GLY A 826 -50.69 28.28 16.64
CA GLY A 826 -49.74 27.99 17.72
C GLY A 826 -48.52 27.19 17.25
N PHE A 827 -48.71 26.15 16.46
CA PHE A 827 -47.58 25.37 15.91
C PHE A 827 -46.73 26.18 14.93
N LYS A 828 -47.35 27.02 14.09
CA LYS A 828 -46.61 27.91 13.17
C LYS A 828 -45.73 28.91 13.91
N ASN A 829 -46.16 29.35 15.09
CA ASN A 829 -45.42 30.30 15.93
C ASN A 829 -44.43 29.62 16.89
N GLY A 830 -44.24 28.30 16.79
CA GLY A 830 -43.20 27.58 17.55
C GLY A 830 -43.64 26.99 18.89
N ALA A 831 -44.94 26.80 19.13
CA ALA A 831 -45.41 26.03 20.28
C ALA A 831 -45.07 24.54 20.14
N ALA A 832 -44.71 23.90 21.25
CA ALA A 832 -44.32 22.50 21.31
C ALA A 832 -45.55 21.57 21.30
N ASP A 833 -46.61 21.96 22.00
CA ASP A 833 -47.86 21.18 22.07
C ASP A 833 -49.02 22.07 22.56
N TYR A 834 -50.22 21.49 22.73
CA TYR A 834 -51.39 22.14 23.32
C TYR A 834 -52.18 21.22 24.25
N VAL A 835 -52.95 21.81 25.16
CA VAL A 835 -53.84 21.12 26.10
C VAL A 835 -55.18 21.88 26.19
N LYS A 836 -56.29 21.13 26.14
CA LYS A 836 -57.64 21.69 26.19
C LYS A 836 -58.13 21.92 27.63
N LYS A 837 -58.86 23.01 27.88
CA LYS A 837 -59.55 23.33 29.14
C LYS A 837 -61.02 22.90 29.07
N PRO A 838 -61.58 22.25 30.11
CA PRO A 838 -60.90 21.74 31.30
C PRO A 838 -59.99 20.55 30.97
N PHE A 839 -58.78 20.53 31.53
CA PHE A 839 -57.79 19.49 31.21
C PHE A 839 -58.02 18.19 31.98
N SER A 840 -57.86 17.06 31.28
CA SER A 840 -57.75 15.74 31.91
C SER A 840 -56.41 15.65 32.68
N PRO A 841 -56.41 15.21 33.96
CA PRO A 841 -55.20 15.09 34.76
C PRO A 841 -54.10 14.24 34.12
N GLU A 842 -54.47 13.14 33.47
CA GLU A 842 -53.50 12.24 32.82
C GLU A 842 -52.94 12.87 31.55
N VAL A 843 -53.76 13.54 30.75
CA VAL A 843 -53.34 14.16 29.49
C VAL A 843 -52.40 15.34 29.77
N LEU A 844 -52.74 16.20 30.73
CA LEU A 844 -51.89 17.32 31.14
C LEU A 844 -50.53 16.81 31.62
N LEU A 845 -50.52 15.82 32.53
CA LEU A 845 -49.29 15.27 33.08
C LEU A 845 -48.40 14.60 32.01
N GLN A 846 -48.98 13.80 31.12
CA GLN A 846 -48.22 13.09 30.08
C GLN A 846 -47.64 14.04 29.02
N ARG A 847 -48.41 15.04 28.57
CA ARG A 847 -47.91 16.02 27.58
C ARG A 847 -46.81 16.90 28.15
N THR A 848 -46.97 17.38 29.38
CA THR A 848 -45.90 18.14 30.06
C THR A 848 -44.65 17.28 30.29
N LYS A 849 -44.81 15.99 30.63
CA LYS A 849 -43.68 15.07 30.79
C LYS A 849 -42.94 14.81 29.48
N HIS A 850 -43.66 14.58 28.40
CA HIS A 850 -43.06 14.35 27.09
C HIS A 850 -42.28 15.58 26.61
N ALA A 851 -42.84 16.79 26.77
CA ALA A 851 -42.16 18.03 26.40
C ALA A 851 -40.88 18.26 27.23
N ALA A 852 -40.93 18.03 28.54
CA ALA A 852 -39.76 18.15 29.42
C ALA A 852 -38.65 17.15 29.05
N GLU A 853 -39.02 15.88 28.80
CA GLU A 853 -38.06 14.82 28.42
C GLU A 853 -37.40 15.11 27.07
N LEU A 854 -38.17 15.55 26.07
CA LEU A 854 -37.62 15.92 24.75
C LEU A 854 -36.65 17.10 24.84
N TYR A 855 -36.98 18.14 25.61
CA TYR A 855 -36.09 19.29 25.81
C TYR A 855 -34.79 18.89 26.51
N GLN A 856 -34.87 18.08 27.57
CA GLN A 856 -33.68 17.58 28.27
C GLN A 856 -32.80 16.70 27.37
N LEU A 857 -33.40 15.88 26.50
CA LEU A 857 -32.67 15.07 25.53
C LEU A 857 -31.97 15.92 24.46
N GLN A 858 -32.65 16.94 23.92
CA GLN A 858 -32.07 17.82 22.90
C GLN A 858 -30.96 18.71 23.45
N SER A 859 -31.17 19.29 24.62
CA SER A 859 -30.16 20.08 25.34
C SER A 859 -28.93 19.24 25.67
N GLY A 860 -29.14 18.04 26.23
CA GLY A 860 -28.07 17.10 26.54
C GLY A 860 -27.29 16.64 25.31
N LEU A 861 -27.97 16.37 24.19
CA LEU A 861 -27.32 15.97 22.94
C LEU A 861 -26.46 17.10 22.37
N LYS A 862 -26.94 18.36 22.39
CA LYS A 862 -26.19 19.51 21.87
C LYS A 862 -24.90 19.75 22.64
N SER A 863 -24.96 19.73 23.97
CA SER A 863 -23.78 19.83 24.83
C SER A 863 -22.81 18.67 24.64
N GLU A 864 -23.31 17.46 24.38
CA GLU A 864 -22.44 16.30 24.11
C GLU A 864 -21.76 16.40 22.74
N VAL A 865 -22.46 16.86 21.70
CA VAL A 865 -21.89 17.10 20.38
C VAL A 865 -20.79 18.16 20.44
N ASP A 866 -21.03 19.27 21.15
CA ASP A 866 -20.03 20.34 21.31
C ASP A 866 -18.79 19.83 22.07
N ARG A 867 -18.98 19.01 23.13
CA ARG A 867 -17.88 18.36 23.86
C ARG A 867 -17.11 17.36 23.01
N GLN A 868 -17.81 16.54 22.22
CA GLN A 868 -17.17 15.59 21.30
C GLN A 868 -16.36 16.32 20.22
N GLN A 869 -16.87 17.43 19.69
CA GLN A 869 -16.18 18.25 18.69
C GLN A 869 -14.87 18.81 19.24
N ILE A 870 -14.90 19.44 20.42
CA ILE A 870 -13.70 19.98 21.09
C ILE A 870 -12.70 18.88 21.40
N ARG A 871 -13.16 17.72 21.90
CA ARG A 871 -12.31 16.58 22.22
C ARG A 871 -11.66 15.98 20.97
N SER A 872 -12.39 15.88 19.87
CA SER A 872 -11.89 15.40 18.58
C SER A 872 -10.81 16.33 18.03
N GLU A 873 -11.02 17.64 18.09
CA GLU A 873 -10.03 18.63 17.64
C GLU A 873 -8.76 18.61 18.50
N ARG A 874 -8.89 18.43 19.81
CA ARG A 874 -7.75 18.28 20.73
C ARG A 874 -6.95 17.01 20.44
N LEU A 875 -7.61 15.87 20.33
CA LEU A 875 -6.95 14.59 20.04
C LEU A 875 -6.22 14.64 18.68
N SER A 876 -6.82 15.26 17.67
CA SER A 876 -6.21 15.45 16.35
C SER A 876 -4.91 16.27 16.45
N LEU A 877 -4.90 17.35 17.24
CA LEU A 877 -3.71 18.16 17.47
C LEU A 877 -2.62 17.39 18.23
N GLU A 878 -2.98 16.65 19.29
CA GLU A 878 -2.06 15.83 20.06
C GLU A 878 -1.40 14.74 19.19
N MET A 879 -2.18 14.09 18.31
CA MET A 879 -1.64 13.13 17.34
C MET A 879 -0.68 13.77 16.35
N MET A 880 -1.01 14.95 15.80
CA MET A 880 -0.10 15.68 14.91
C MET A 880 1.20 16.08 15.61
N MET A 881 1.13 16.53 16.86
CA MET A 881 2.32 16.84 17.66
C MET A 881 3.17 15.61 17.94
N ALA A 882 2.56 14.45 18.20
CA ALA A 882 3.28 13.19 18.37
C ALA A 882 3.98 12.73 17.07
N LEU A 883 3.31 12.87 15.92
CA LEU A 883 3.90 12.58 14.62
C LEU A 883 5.05 13.54 14.29
N ALA A 884 4.86 14.84 14.49
CA ALA A 884 5.92 15.83 14.30
C ALA A 884 7.14 15.54 15.18
N LYS A 885 6.93 15.21 16.47
CA LYS A 885 8.02 14.77 17.37
C LYS A 885 8.72 13.50 16.87
N THR A 886 7.99 12.57 16.25
CA THR A 886 8.56 11.34 15.70
C THR A 886 9.42 11.62 14.47
N VAL A 887 9.00 12.55 13.62
CA VAL A 887 9.79 13.03 12.47
C VAL A 887 11.05 13.73 12.95
N ASP A 888 10.91 14.68 13.88
CA ASP A 888 12.02 15.43 14.48
C ASP A 888 13.00 14.48 15.20
N ALA A 889 12.52 13.41 15.85
CA ALA A 889 13.38 12.43 16.52
C ALA A 889 14.26 11.62 15.55
N LYS A 890 13.86 11.48 14.28
CA LYS A 890 14.64 10.79 13.23
C LYS A 890 15.83 11.63 12.74
N ASP A 891 15.76 12.95 12.93
CA ASP A 891 16.79 13.92 12.59
C ASP A 891 17.40 14.43 13.92
N HIS A 892 18.51 13.83 14.35
CA HIS A 892 19.12 14.04 15.68
C HIS A 892 19.53 15.50 15.97
N TYR A 893 19.35 16.41 15.02
CA TYR A 893 19.70 17.83 15.09
C TYR A 893 18.48 18.76 15.23
N THR A 894 17.26 18.24 15.10
CA THR A 894 16.03 19.05 15.15
C THR A 894 15.34 18.92 16.50
N ASN A 895 15.83 19.64 17.51
CA ASN A 895 15.22 19.61 18.85
C ASN A 895 13.90 20.41 18.87
N GLY A 896 12.79 19.84 18.39
CA GLY A 896 11.47 20.50 18.36
C GLY A 896 11.31 21.55 17.25
N HIS A 897 12.05 21.38 16.15
CA HIS A 897 12.04 22.24 14.96
C HIS A 897 10.62 22.44 14.41
N SER A 898 9.89 21.34 14.19
CA SER A 898 8.55 21.39 13.60
C SER A 898 7.57 22.22 14.44
N ASN A 899 7.71 22.17 15.77
CA ASN A 899 6.90 22.97 16.69
C ASN A 899 7.25 24.47 16.64
N ARG A 900 8.55 24.82 16.58
CA ARG A 900 8.99 26.23 16.47
C ARG A 900 8.54 26.84 15.14
N VAL A 901 8.73 26.12 14.03
CA VAL A 901 8.28 26.56 12.69
C VAL A 901 6.77 26.79 12.67
N ALA A 902 5.98 25.93 13.31
CA ALA A 902 4.53 26.11 13.43
C ALA A 902 4.16 27.39 14.19
N ILE A 903 4.84 27.68 15.31
CA ILE A 903 4.62 28.86 16.13
C ILE A 903 5.00 30.14 15.37
N TYR A 904 6.17 30.18 14.74
CA TYR A 904 6.60 31.30 13.91
C TYR A 904 5.62 31.56 12.75
N SER A 905 5.16 30.50 12.10
CA SER A 905 4.21 30.60 10.98
C SER A 905 2.87 31.18 11.40
N ALA A 906 2.36 30.80 12.58
CA ALA A 906 1.11 31.33 13.13
C ALA A 906 1.23 32.83 13.50
N GLU A 907 2.35 33.23 14.10
CA GLU A 907 2.60 34.64 14.47
C GLU A 907 2.81 35.53 13.24
N LEU A 908 3.52 35.05 12.22
CA LEU A 908 3.61 35.73 10.92
C LEU A 908 2.24 35.91 10.28
N ALA A 909 1.38 34.88 10.31
CA ALA A 909 0.01 34.96 9.82
C ALA A 909 -0.81 36.01 10.58
N ARG A 910 -0.66 36.09 11.91
CA ARG A 910 -1.30 37.14 12.74
C ARG A 910 -0.87 38.54 12.30
N ARG A 911 0.43 38.77 12.11
CA ARG A 911 1.00 40.07 11.68
C ARG A 911 0.59 40.45 10.26
N LEU A 912 0.34 39.47 9.40
CA LEU A 912 -0.21 39.66 8.05
C LEU A 912 -1.74 39.85 8.04
N GLY A 913 -2.40 39.89 9.21
CA GLY A 913 -3.82 40.21 9.35
C GLY A 913 -4.78 39.04 9.09
N LYS A 914 -4.32 37.79 9.26
CA LYS A 914 -5.16 36.58 9.08
C LYS A 914 -6.10 36.34 10.25
N SER A 915 -7.25 35.72 9.99
CA SER A 915 -8.22 35.32 11.03
C SER A 915 -7.66 34.24 11.95
N GLU A 916 -8.25 34.07 13.14
CA GLU A 916 -7.83 33.05 14.12
C GLU A 916 -7.88 31.63 13.53
N ALA A 917 -8.89 31.32 12.72
CA ALA A 917 -9.03 30.04 12.05
C ALA A 917 -7.91 29.80 11.01
N GLU A 918 -7.54 30.83 10.24
CA GLU A 918 -6.44 30.75 9.28
C GLU A 918 -5.07 30.60 9.97
N GLN A 919 -4.88 31.27 11.12
CA GLN A 919 -3.67 31.12 11.94
C GLN A 919 -3.53 29.67 12.45
N GLN A 920 -4.60 29.06 12.96
CA GLN A 920 -4.59 27.66 13.40
C GLN A 920 -4.33 26.68 12.25
N GLN A 921 -4.86 26.97 11.06
CA GLN A 921 -4.59 26.16 9.88
C GLN A 921 -3.10 26.23 9.48
N ILE A 922 -2.52 27.43 9.46
CA ILE A 922 -1.10 27.66 9.14
C ILE A 922 -0.19 27.03 10.21
N PHE A 923 -0.58 27.07 11.48
CA PHE A 923 0.10 26.35 12.57
C PHE A 923 0.18 24.85 12.29
N ARG A 924 -0.96 24.20 11.99
CA ARG A 924 -1.01 22.76 11.70
C ARG A 924 -0.20 22.41 10.44
N MET A 925 -0.22 23.28 9.43
CA MET A 925 0.59 23.12 8.22
C MET A 925 2.09 23.21 8.50
N GLY A 926 2.52 24.17 9.33
CA GLY A 926 3.90 24.29 9.79
C GLY A 926 4.34 23.10 10.65
N LEU A 927 3.44 22.53 11.45
CA LEU A 927 3.77 21.37 12.30
C LEU A 927 4.06 20.10 11.48
N MET A 928 3.40 19.94 10.33
CA MET A 928 3.51 18.75 9.48
C MET A 928 4.35 18.97 8.22
N HIS A 929 4.96 20.15 8.04
CA HIS A 929 5.62 20.53 6.79
C HIS A 929 6.72 19.55 6.35
N ASP A 930 7.41 18.95 7.31
CA ASP A 930 8.59 18.11 7.11
C ASP A 930 8.33 16.59 7.22
N ILE A 931 7.05 16.18 7.33
CA ILE A 931 6.65 14.76 7.51
C ILE A 931 7.24 13.79 6.47
N GLY A 932 7.53 14.29 5.27
CA GLY A 932 8.12 13.49 4.19
C GLY A 932 9.55 13.04 4.43
N LYS A 933 10.26 13.60 5.42
CA LYS A 933 11.60 13.13 5.83
C LYS A 933 11.59 11.69 6.32
N ILE A 934 10.43 11.15 6.72
CA ILE A 934 10.24 9.72 7.03
C ILE A 934 10.69 8.82 5.86
N GLY A 935 10.49 9.25 4.61
CA GLY A 935 10.86 8.49 3.42
C GLY A 935 12.35 8.55 3.04
N VAL A 936 13.17 9.31 3.78
CA VAL A 936 14.62 9.45 3.52
C VAL A 936 15.41 8.56 4.49
N SER A 937 16.48 7.92 4.01
CA SER A 937 17.35 7.06 4.85
C SER A 937 18.04 7.85 5.96
N GLU A 938 18.15 7.26 7.14
CA GLU A 938 18.85 7.86 8.30
C GLU A 938 20.32 8.14 8.01
N ASP A 939 21.00 7.29 7.22
CA ASP A 939 22.41 7.48 6.84
C ASP A 939 22.63 8.75 6.00
N ILE A 940 21.61 9.18 5.26
CA ILE A 940 21.63 10.38 4.42
C ILE A 940 21.21 11.60 5.24
N LEU A 941 20.16 11.47 6.05
CA LEU A 941 19.67 12.54 6.93
C LEU A 941 20.72 12.97 7.96
N ASN A 942 21.40 12.01 8.59
CA ASN A 942 22.35 12.26 9.67
C ASN A 942 23.83 12.30 9.19
N LYS A 943 24.06 12.44 7.89
CA LYS A 943 25.42 12.38 7.31
C LYS A 943 26.28 13.55 7.80
N THR A 944 27.51 13.24 8.23
CA THR A 944 28.50 14.21 8.75
C THR A 944 29.57 14.64 7.73
N SER A 945 29.45 14.27 6.45
CA SER A 945 30.15 14.90 5.31
C SER A 945 29.18 15.53 4.28
N ARG A 946 29.64 16.52 3.47
CA ARG A 946 28.83 17.16 2.42
C ARG A 946 28.11 16.13 1.54
N LEU A 947 26.81 16.32 1.35
CA LEU A 947 25.97 15.48 0.50
C LEU A 947 26.44 15.55 -0.96
N THR A 948 26.43 14.41 -1.64
CA THR A 948 26.60 14.33 -3.10
C THR A 948 25.36 14.87 -3.80
N ASP A 949 25.47 15.21 -5.09
CA ASP A 949 24.32 15.71 -5.86
C ASP A 949 23.17 14.68 -5.93
N GLU A 950 23.50 13.37 -5.97
CA GLU A 950 22.51 12.29 -5.93
C GLU A 950 21.79 12.18 -4.58
N GLU A 951 22.52 12.28 -3.47
CA GLU A 951 21.96 12.26 -2.11
C GLU A 951 21.09 13.51 -1.84
N PHE A 952 21.54 14.67 -2.33
CA PHE A 952 20.76 15.90 -2.24
C PHE A 952 19.45 15.81 -3.04
N MET A 953 19.47 15.16 -4.21
CA MET A 953 18.24 14.87 -4.97
C MET A 953 17.29 13.94 -4.23
N GLN A 954 17.79 13.00 -3.42
CA GLN A 954 16.95 12.15 -2.59
C GLN A 954 16.29 12.95 -1.46
N ILE A 955 17.00 13.87 -0.82
CA ILE A 955 16.41 14.76 0.21
C ILE A 955 15.31 15.62 -0.40
N LYS A 956 15.50 16.21 -1.59
CA LYS A 956 14.45 17.04 -2.23
C LYS A 956 13.11 16.34 -2.44
N ARG A 957 13.08 15.00 -2.48
CA ARG A 957 11.85 14.23 -2.64
C ARG A 957 10.94 14.26 -1.39
N HIS A 958 11.43 14.70 -0.23
CA HIS A 958 10.63 14.74 0.99
C HIS A 958 9.39 15.64 0.85
N THR A 959 9.45 16.72 0.07
CA THR A 959 8.28 17.58 -0.16
C THR A 959 7.18 16.85 -0.93
N VAL A 960 7.54 16.01 -1.90
CA VAL A 960 6.62 15.19 -2.68
C VAL A 960 6.06 14.04 -1.82
N ILE A 961 6.93 13.32 -1.12
CA ILE A 961 6.53 12.22 -0.22
C ILE A 961 5.61 12.73 0.88
N GLY A 962 5.96 13.86 1.51
CA GLY A 962 5.17 14.48 2.57
C GLY A 962 3.81 14.94 2.06
N SER A 963 3.76 15.54 0.87
CA SER A 963 2.51 15.88 0.20
C SER A 963 1.65 14.64 -0.10
N GLU A 964 2.23 13.53 -0.55
CA GLU A 964 1.51 12.28 -0.84
C GLU A 964 0.93 11.67 0.45
N ILE A 965 1.74 11.59 1.51
CA ILE A 965 1.30 11.12 2.83
C ILE A 965 0.13 11.97 3.34
N LEU A 966 0.28 13.29 3.33
CA LEU A 966 -0.73 14.21 3.85
C LEU A 966 -1.95 14.36 2.93
N SER A 967 -1.83 14.03 1.64
CA SER A 967 -2.97 14.05 0.72
C SER A 967 -4.07 13.06 1.10
N SER A 968 -3.73 12.03 1.90
CA SER A 968 -4.69 11.11 2.50
C SER A 968 -5.58 11.77 3.56
N ILE A 969 -5.14 12.88 4.15
CA ILE A 969 -5.88 13.64 5.18
C ILE A 969 -6.77 14.67 4.49
N THR A 970 -7.95 14.23 4.05
CA THR A 970 -8.85 15.06 3.23
C THR A 970 -9.55 16.19 3.99
N GLU A 971 -9.60 16.12 5.32
CA GLU A 971 -10.26 17.12 6.18
C GLU A 971 -9.44 18.42 6.30
N MET A 972 -8.12 18.35 6.08
CA MET A 972 -7.21 19.49 6.14
C MET A 972 -6.34 19.55 4.88
N PRO A 973 -6.93 19.84 3.69
CA PRO A 973 -6.21 19.80 2.42
C PRO A 973 -5.03 20.77 2.34
N GLY A 974 -5.03 21.81 3.19
CA GLY A 974 -3.89 22.72 3.34
C GLY A 974 -2.60 22.03 3.77
N LEU A 975 -2.66 20.94 4.55
CA LEU A 975 -1.47 20.23 5.05
C LEU A 975 -0.57 19.72 3.91
N ALA A 976 -1.18 19.05 2.92
CA ALA A 976 -0.45 18.57 1.75
C ALA A 976 0.19 19.70 0.95
N THR A 977 -0.53 20.81 0.78
CA THR A 977 -0.03 22.01 0.09
C THR A 977 1.15 22.66 0.84
N GLY A 978 1.08 22.72 2.17
CA GLY A 978 2.16 23.22 3.02
C GLY A 978 3.42 22.37 2.90
N ALA A 979 3.29 21.05 3.02
CA ALA A 979 4.42 20.14 2.88
C ALA A 979 5.00 20.12 1.46
N ARG A 980 4.18 20.27 0.42
CA ARG A 980 4.65 20.26 -0.97
C ARG A 980 5.49 21.47 -1.33
N SER A 981 5.03 22.67 -0.96
CA SER A 981 5.53 23.92 -1.54
C SER A 981 6.37 24.77 -0.59
N HIS A 982 6.63 24.34 0.64
CA HIS A 982 7.39 25.15 1.61
C HIS A 982 8.86 25.40 1.23
N HIS A 983 9.42 24.68 0.26
CA HIS A 983 10.75 24.94 -0.30
C HIS A 983 10.74 25.66 -1.66
N GLU A 984 9.59 26.14 -2.11
CA GLU A 984 9.49 27.05 -3.23
C GLU A 984 10.11 28.41 -2.88
N ARG A 985 10.77 29.06 -3.85
CA ARG A 985 11.43 30.35 -3.68
C ARG A 985 10.72 31.40 -4.51
N TYR A 986 10.59 32.61 -3.98
CA TYR A 986 9.80 33.68 -4.62
C TYR A 986 10.24 34.02 -6.06
N ASP A 987 11.52 33.83 -6.41
CA ASP A 987 12.09 34.04 -7.74
C ASP A 987 11.85 32.89 -8.75
N GLY A 988 11.36 31.73 -8.28
CA GLY A 988 11.14 30.51 -9.05
C GLY A 988 12.31 29.52 -9.05
N SER A 989 13.35 29.75 -8.25
CA SER A 989 14.52 28.84 -8.14
C SER A 989 14.32 27.69 -7.13
N GLY A 990 13.15 27.62 -6.49
CA GLY A 990 12.77 26.60 -5.51
C GLY A 990 12.33 25.28 -6.14
N TYR A 991 11.83 24.38 -5.30
CA TYR A 991 11.37 23.04 -5.68
C TYR A 991 10.16 22.65 -4.81
N PRO A 992 9.33 21.66 -5.21
CA PRO A 992 9.48 20.73 -6.34
C PRO A 992 8.89 21.18 -7.68
N ASP A 993 7.99 22.16 -7.69
CA ASP A 993 7.18 22.55 -8.85
C ASP A 993 7.72 23.80 -9.57
N GLY A 994 8.61 24.57 -8.94
CA GLY A 994 9.26 25.75 -9.52
C GLY A 994 8.30 26.95 -9.63
N LEU A 995 7.37 27.05 -8.69
CA LEU A 995 6.38 28.12 -8.63
C LEU A 995 7.03 29.47 -8.32
N LYS A 996 6.49 30.57 -8.85
CA LYS A 996 7.09 31.90 -8.75
C LYS A 996 6.11 32.94 -8.19
N GLY A 997 6.62 33.82 -7.33
CA GLY A 997 5.88 34.97 -6.82
C GLY A 997 4.64 34.58 -6.03
N LYS A 998 3.47 35.05 -6.47
CA LYS A 998 2.17 34.78 -5.84
C LYS A 998 1.52 33.47 -6.29
N ASP A 999 2.12 32.75 -7.25
CA ASP A 999 1.67 31.41 -7.63
C ASP A 999 2.03 30.37 -6.55
N ILE A 1000 2.99 30.70 -5.66
CA ILE A 1000 3.29 29.91 -4.47
C ILE A 1000 2.17 30.16 -3.43
N PRO A 1001 1.53 29.11 -2.88
CA PRO A 1001 0.52 29.25 -1.85
C PRO A 1001 1.00 30.12 -0.67
N GLU A 1002 0.15 31.04 -0.21
CA GLU A 1002 0.54 32.02 0.80
C GLU A 1002 1.04 31.39 2.11
N ALA A 1003 0.36 30.35 2.58
CA ALA A 1003 0.77 29.58 3.76
C ALA A 1003 2.16 28.92 3.57
N ALA A 1004 2.49 28.45 2.36
CA ALA A 1004 3.80 27.87 2.06
C ALA A 1004 4.92 28.94 2.05
N ARG A 1005 4.62 30.16 1.60
CA ARG A 1005 5.56 31.30 1.69
C ARG A 1005 5.85 31.70 3.13
N ILE A 1006 4.83 31.64 4.00
CA ILE A 1006 4.96 31.89 5.45
C ILE A 1006 5.81 30.81 6.11
N ILE A 1007 5.51 29.53 5.85
CA ILE A 1007 6.29 28.39 6.39
C ILE A 1007 7.74 28.43 5.89
N CYS A 1008 7.98 28.75 4.61
CA CYS A 1008 9.32 28.90 4.04
C CYS A 1008 10.18 29.93 4.80
N ALA A 1009 9.59 31.09 5.14
CA ALA A 1009 10.27 32.11 5.93
C ALA A 1009 10.55 31.64 7.36
N ALA A 1010 9.57 30.99 8.01
CA ALA A 1010 9.71 30.43 9.35
C ALA A 1010 10.78 29.32 9.44
N ASP A 1011 10.77 28.38 8.51
CA ASP A 1011 11.75 27.28 8.40
C ASP A 1011 13.16 27.83 8.16
N CYS A 1012 13.33 28.77 7.22
CA CYS A 1012 14.63 29.39 6.98
C CYS A 1012 15.16 30.16 8.20
N TYR A 1013 14.28 30.83 8.96
CA TYR A 1013 14.66 31.48 10.21
C TYR A 1013 15.14 30.46 11.25
N ASP A 1014 14.37 29.39 11.48
CA ASP A 1014 14.77 28.33 12.41
C ASP A 1014 16.09 27.67 11.99
N ALA A 1015 16.28 27.45 10.69
CA ALA A 1015 17.50 26.89 10.12
C ALA A 1015 18.76 27.75 10.37
N MET A 1016 18.63 29.08 10.36
CA MET A 1016 19.73 30.00 10.62
C MET A 1016 20.03 30.20 12.11
N THR A 1017 19.03 29.97 12.97
CA THR A 1017 19.08 30.25 14.42
C THR A 1017 19.24 28.99 15.28
N SER A 1018 19.15 27.80 14.69
CA SER A 1018 19.35 26.51 15.37
C SER A 1018 20.74 25.91 15.15
N THR A 1019 21.15 25.01 16.04
CA THR A 1019 22.44 24.33 15.99
C THR A 1019 22.41 23.20 14.95
N ARG A 1020 23.31 23.22 13.96
CA ARG A 1020 23.39 22.17 12.92
C ARG A 1020 24.79 21.56 12.82
N THR A 1021 24.88 20.37 12.23
CA THR A 1021 26.10 19.53 12.09
C THR A 1021 27.34 20.27 11.57
N TYR A 1022 27.17 21.33 10.76
CA TYR A 1022 28.26 22.09 10.13
C TYR A 1022 28.21 23.59 10.36
N SER A 1023 27.21 24.10 11.06
CA SER A 1023 27.00 25.53 11.21
C SER A 1023 26.55 25.85 12.61
N LYS A 1024 27.19 26.87 13.20
CA LYS A 1024 26.73 27.46 14.45
C LYS A 1024 25.53 28.38 14.18
N PRO A 1025 24.65 28.58 15.17
CA PRO A 1025 23.61 29.60 15.10
C PRO A 1025 24.19 30.96 14.68
N MET A 1026 23.51 31.64 13.77
CA MET A 1026 23.92 32.96 13.31
C MET A 1026 23.52 34.03 14.34
N GLU A 1027 24.28 35.11 14.43
CA GLU A 1027 23.89 36.28 15.23
C GLU A 1027 22.62 36.91 14.67
N GLN A 1028 21.68 37.32 15.53
CA GLN A 1028 20.38 37.88 15.15
C GLN A 1028 20.47 38.99 14.10
N GLN A 1029 21.45 39.89 14.22
CA GLN A 1029 21.67 40.96 13.23
C GLN A 1029 22.00 40.42 11.84
N LYS A 1030 22.78 39.34 11.74
CA LYS A 1030 23.12 38.71 10.46
C LYS A 1030 21.91 37.99 9.85
N VAL A 1031 21.07 37.37 10.67
CA VAL A 1031 19.81 36.74 10.23
C VAL A 1031 18.88 37.81 9.66
N ARG A 1032 18.75 38.94 10.36
CA ARG A 1032 17.98 40.11 9.90
C ARG A 1032 18.50 40.65 8.55
N ASP A 1033 19.81 40.87 8.43
CA ASP A 1033 20.42 41.37 7.20
C ASP A 1033 20.22 40.39 6.02
N GLU A 1034 20.19 39.08 6.30
CA GLU A 1034 19.91 38.04 5.30
C GLU A 1034 18.46 38.08 4.82
N PHE A 1035 17.47 38.29 5.70
CA PHE A 1035 16.07 38.50 5.30
C PHE A 1035 15.87 39.75 4.45
N ILE A 1036 16.61 40.84 4.72
CA ILE A 1036 16.61 42.05 3.90
C ILE A 1036 17.20 41.75 2.51
N ARG A 1037 18.34 41.07 2.46
CA ARG A 1037 19.04 40.73 1.21
C ARG A 1037 18.24 39.80 0.32
N CYS A 1038 17.54 38.84 0.91
CA CYS A 1038 16.80 37.78 0.23
C CYS A 1038 15.31 38.12 -0.02
N SER A 1039 14.86 39.30 0.36
CA SER A 1039 13.51 39.81 0.07
C SER A 1039 13.30 39.97 -1.44
N GLY A 1040 12.22 39.39 -1.97
CA GLY A 1040 11.90 39.38 -3.40
C GLY A 1040 12.70 38.37 -4.24
N THR A 1041 13.60 37.60 -3.61
CA THR A 1041 14.30 36.48 -4.26
C THR A 1041 13.93 35.15 -3.60
N GLN A 1042 14.42 34.88 -2.38
CA GLN A 1042 14.05 33.69 -1.62
C GLN A 1042 12.68 33.86 -0.95
N PHE A 1043 12.44 35.03 -0.35
CA PHE A 1043 11.26 35.30 0.46
C PHE A 1043 10.30 36.26 -0.25
N ASP A 1044 8.99 36.08 0.01
CA ASP A 1044 7.99 37.08 -0.35
C ASP A 1044 8.29 38.41 0.38
N PRO A 1045 8.29 39.57 -0.31
CA PRO A 1045 8.55 40.87 0.32
C PRO A 1045 7.65 41.21 1.51
N ASP A 1046 6.36 40.85 1.46
CA ASP A 1046 5.38 41.13 2.51
C ASP A 1046 5.65 40.24 3.74
N VAL A 1047 5.96 38.96 3.51
CA VAL A 1047 6.32 38.00 4.57
C VAL A 1047 7.69 38.34 5.18
N ALA A 1048 8.66 38.73 4.36
CA ALA A 1048 9.99 39.14 4.81
C ALA A 1048 9.92 40.40 5.68
N ALA A 1049 9.08 41.38 5.32
CA ALA A 1049 8.85 42.56 6.14
C ALA A 1049 8.26 42.21 7.51
N ALA A 1050 7.27 41.30 7.54
CA ALA A 1050 6.68 40.82 8.78
C ALA A 1050 7.70 40.05 9.66
N MET A 1051 8.56 39.24 9.05
CA MET A 1051 9.65 38.53 9.75
C MET A 1051 10.70 39.49 10.30
N ILE A 1052 11.13 40.50 9.53
CA ILE A 1052 12.08 41.52 10.01
C ILE A 1052 11.51 42.25 11.21
N GLN A 1053 10.23 42.61 11.18
CA GLN A 1053 9.57 43.24 12.33
C GLN A 1053 9.51 42.29 13.54
N MET A 1054 9.22 41.01 13.31
CA MET A 1054 9.23 40.00 14.38
C MET A 1054 10.62 39.84 15.01
N ILE A 1055 11.68 39.87 14.21
CA ILE A 1055 13.08 39.84 14.69
C ILE A 1055 13.44 41.12 15.45
N ASP A 1056 12.99 42.29 14.98
CA ASP A 1056 13.24 43.59 15.62
C ASP A 1056 12.53 43.71 16.98
N ASP A 1057 11.37 43.06 17.15
CA ASP A 1057 10.63 43.03 18.41
C ASP A 1057 11.26 42.06 19.45
N ASP A 1058 12.03 41.06 19.01
CA ASP A 1058 12.72 40.10 19.89
C ASP A 1058 14.07 40.64 20.40
N THR A 1059 14.02 41.66 21.26
CA THR A 1059 15.22 42.38 21.73
C THR A 1059 16.22 41.52 22.52
N ASP A 1060 15.76 40.42 23.10
CA ASP A 1060 16.55 39.51 23.93
C ASP A 1060 16.98 38.24 23.16
N TYR A 1061 16.68 38.17 21.87
CA TYR A 1061 16.93 37.02 20.98
C TYR A 1061 16.34 35.69 21.48
N ARG A 1062 15.17 35.71 22.15
CA ARG A 1062 14.54 34.54 22.77
C ARG A 1062 13.89 33.58 21.77
N MET A 1063 13.76 33.97 20.51
CA MET A 1063 13.28 33.10 19.42
C MET A 1063 14.36 32.14 18.91
N ASN A 1064 15.54 32.08 19.53
CA ASN A 1064 16.57 31.09 19.20
C ASN A 1064 16.28 29.72 19.88
N GLU A 1065 16.86 28.64 19.36
CA GLU A 1065 16.63 27.27 19.87
C GLU A 1065 16.89 27.09 21.39
N GLN A 1066 17.84 27.83 21.97
CA GLN A 1066 18.31 27.65 23.35
C GLN A 1066 17.39 28.32 24.39
N ASP A 1067 16.74 29.42 24.02
CA ASP A 1067 15.93 30.25 24.93
C ASP A 1067 14.41 30.19 24.63
N PHE A 1068 14.00 29.30 23.71
CA PHE A 1068 12.61 29.18 23.28
C PHE A 1068 11.70 28.57 24.37
N THR A 1069 10.73 29.34 24.85
CA THR A 1069 9.64 28.84 25.73
C THR A 1069 8.27 28.99 25.03
N ASN A 1070 7.37 28.01 25.22
CA ASN A 1070 6.03 28.04 24.62
C ASN A 1070 5.17 29.25 25.08
N ASP A 1071 5.52 29.85 26.21
CA ASP A 1071 4.80 30.98 26.83
C ASP A 1071 4.95 32.31 26.07
N ILE A 1072 5.85 32.41 25.08
CA ILE A 1072 6.23 33.72 24.53
C ILE A 1072 5.20 34.25 23.49
N TRP A 1073 4.39 33.41 22.81
CA TRP A 1073 3.61 33.91 21.64
C TRP A 1073 2.25 33.26 21.33
N LEU A 1074 1.80 32.25 22.07
CA LEU A 1074 0.42 31.77 21.92
C LEU A 1074 -0.42 32.48 22.98
N GLY A 1075 -1.32 33.37 22.55
CA GLY A 1075 -2.31 34.00 23.42
C GLY A 1075 -2.94 32.94 24.32
N SER A 1076 -2.58 32.98 25.59
CA SER A 1076 -3.05 32.11 26.66
C SER A 1076 -4.57 32.15 26.82
N ALA A 1077 -5.26 33.09 26.18
CA ALA A 1077 -6.70 33.24 26.26
C ALA A 1077 -7.54 32.11 25.62
N LYS A 1078 -6.98 31.08 24.96
CA LYS A 1078 -7.81 29.94 24.48
C LYS A 1078 -7.30 28.56 24.83
N LEU A 1079 -5.99 28.39 25.04
CA LEU A 1079 -5.47 27.18 25.70
C LEU A 1079 -5.75 27.21 27.21
N GLU A 1080 -5.73 28.40 27.85
CA GLU A 1080 -6.27 28.53 29.21
C GLU A 1080 -7.79 28.58 29.21
N GLU A 1081 -8.52 29.17 28.24
CA GLU A 1081 -10.00 29.10 28.24
C GLU A 1081 -10.56 27.70 27.91
N LEU A 1082 -9.84 26.88 27.13
CA LEU A 1082 -10.16 25.46 26.95
C LEU A 1082 -9.79 24.60 28.18
N ASN A 1083 -8.91 25.11 29.05
CA ASN A 1083 -8.71 24.58 30.41
C ASN A 1083 -9.61 25.29 31.45
N ALA A 1084 -10.23 26.44 31.13
CA ALA A 1084 -11.04 27.26 32.05
C ALA A 1084 -12.53 26.92 32.01
N GLY A 1085 -12.94 25.99 31.14
CA GLY A 1085 -14.24 25.31 31.26
C GLY A 1085 -14.36 24.41 32.49
N GLU A 1086 -13.24 24.10 33.17
CA GLU A 1086 -13.20 23.39 34.45
C GLU A 1086 -12.67 24.26 35.61
N ASN A 1087 -12.00 25.39 35.32
CA ASN A 1087 -11.42 26.27 36.35
C ASN A 1087 -12.29 27.47 36.78
N ALA A 1088 -13.62 27.34 36.76
CA ALA A 1088 -14.51 28.30 37.43
C ALA A 1088 -14.89 27.89 38.88
N LEU A 1089 -14.30 26.81 39.40
CA LEU A 1089 -14.43 26.40 40.82
C LEU A 1089 -13.10 26.13 41.53
N ALA A 1090 -11.96 26.23 40.84
CA ALA A 1090 -10.65 26.00 41.45
C ALA A 1090 -10.00 27.32 41.88
N ASP A 1091 -10.52 27.95 42.93
CA ASP A 1091 -9.73 28.93 43.69
C ASP A 1091 -9.29 28.29 45.02
N LYS A 1092 -7.97 28.04 45.07
CA LYS A 1092 -7.14 27.40 46.12
C LYS A 1092 -7.02 25.87 46.07
N GLY A 1093 -6.12 25.34 45.23
CA GLY A 1093 -5.68 23.93 45.24
C GLY A 1093 -5.00 23.45 46.54
N PHE A 1094 -4.43 22.24 46.52
CA PHE A 1094 -3.84 21.55 47.71
C PHE A 1094 -2.49 22.11 48.19
N ASN A 1095 -1.97 23.15 47.54
CA ASN A 1095 -0.75 23.84 47.98
C ASN A 1095 -0.98 24.56 49.32
N GLY A 1096 -0.22 24.18 50.36
CA GLY A 1096 -0.31 24.73 51.72
C GLY A 1096 -0.63 23.74 52.84
N ILE A 1097 -0.81 22.44 52.54
CA ILE A 1097 -0.83 21.38 53.57
C ILE A 1097 0.61 21.08 53.97
N ASP A 1098 0.98 21.46 55.20
CA ASP A 1098 2.33 21.24 55.73
C ASP A 1098 2.68 19.74 55.73
N GLY A 1099 3.80 19.37 55.10
CA GLY A 1099 4.23 17.97 54.90
C GLY A 1099 3.76 17.29 53.59
N LEU A 1100 3.03 18.00 52.71
CA LEU A 1100 2.52 17.49 51.44
C LEU A 1100 2.99 18.36 50.25
N ASP A 1101 3.79 17.79 49.34
CA ASP A 1101 4.17 18.43 48.08
C ASP A 1101 3.16 18.08 46.98
N ALA A 1102 2.19 18.98 46.77
CA ALA A 1102 1.11 18.75 45.83
C ALA A 1102 1.56 18.72 44.37
N ASP A 1103 2.60 19.46 43.99
CA ASP A 1103 3.09 19.46 42.61
C ASP A 1103 3.72 18.11 42.27
N THR A 1104 4.50 17.54 43.20
CA THR A 1104 5.06 16.19 43.05
C THR A 1104 3.97 15.12 43.07
N GLY A 1105 2.98 15.23 43.96
CA GLY A 1105 1.85 14.32 44.03
C GLY A 1105 0.96 14.32 42.78
N ILE A 1106 0.65 15.50 42.23
CA ILE A 1106 -0.11 15.66 40.98
C ILE A 1106 0.62 14.98 39.82
N LYS A 1107 1.95 15.14 39.76
CA LYS A 1107 2.78 14.49 38.75
C LYS A 1107 2.76 12.96 38.87
N HIS A 1108 2.82 12.41 40.09
CA HIS A 1108 2.73 10.96 40.31
C HIS A 1108 1.35 10.39 39.98
N CYS A 1109 0.28 11.16 40.17
CA CYS A 1109 -1.10 10.73 39.92
C CYS A 1109 -1.58 11.01 38.48
N GLY A 1110 -0.77 11.67 37.66
CA GLY A 1110 -1.05 11.91 36.24
C GLY A 1110 -2.15 12.97 35.98
N GLY A 1111 -2.39 13.88 36.93
CA GLY A 1111 -3.39 14.95 36.80
C GLY A 1111 -4.03 15.34 38.14
N GLU A 1112 -4.62 16.53 38.22
CA GLU A 1112 -5.17 17.11 39.46
C GLU A 1112 -6.42 16.37 39.97
N ASP A 1113 -7.30 15.90 39.08
CA ASP A 1113 -8.48 15.11 39.46
C ASP A 1113 -8.12 13.75 40.06
N ASN A 1114 -7.16 13.05 39.43
CA ASN A 1114 -6.64 11.78 39.93
C ASN A 1114 -5.90 12.00 41.25
N TYR A 1115 -5.19 13.12 41.40
CA TYR A 1115 -4.53 13.48 42.65
C TYR A 1115 -5.53 13.70 43.78
N ARG A 1116 -6.65 14.40 43.52
CA ARG A 1116 -7.73 14.58 44.50
C ARG A 1116 -8.34 13.25 44.93
N LEU A 1117 -8.68 12.37 43.99
CA LEU A 1117 -9.24 11.05 44.29
C LEU A 1117 -8.25 10.18 45.08
N THR A 1118 -6.95 10.29 44.77
CA THR A 1118 -5.90 9.56 45.47
C THR A 1118 -5.70 10.10 46.89
N LEU A 1119 -5.81 11.42 47.09
CA LEU A 1119 -5.79 12.05 48.42
C LEU A 1119 -7.00 11.63 49.26
N GLU A 1120 -8.19 11.55 48.66
CA GLU A 1120 -9.42 11.07 49.33
C GLU A 1120 -9.27 9.61 49.75
N ALA A 1121 -8.84 8.72 48.84
CA ALA A 1121 -8.59 7.33 49.15
C ALA A 1121 -7.49 7.12 50.21
N PHE A 1122 -6.43 7.94 50.19
CA PHE A 1122 -5.40 7.94 51.22
C PHE A 1122 -5.96 8.36 52.58
N ALA A 1123 -6.76 9.43 52.61
CA ALA A 1123 -7.36 9.92 53.83
C ALA A 1123 -8.35 8.91 54.43
N ASP A 1124 -9.13 8.22 53.60
CA ASP A 1124 -10.07 7.18 54.02
C ASP A 1124 -9.37 5.94 54.56
N SER A 1125 -8.23 5.56 53.97
CA SER A 1125 -7.45 4.38 54.40
C SER A 1125 -6.48 4.65 55.55
N ALA A 1126 -6.20 5.91 55.90
CA ALA A 1126 -5.22 6.28 56.93
C ALA A 1126 -5.53 5.67 58.32
N GLU A 1127 -6.81 5.61 58.70
CA GLU A 1127 -7.24 5.04 59.98
C GLU A 1127 -7.01 3.51 60.02
N GLU A 1128 -7.31 2.81 58.92
CA GLU A 1128 -7.02 1.38 58.77
C GLU A 1128 -5.52 1.09 58.83
N TYR A 1129 -4.70 1.94 58.19
CA TYR A 1129 -3.23 1.83 58.28
C TYR A 1129 -2.75 1.99 59.72
N ALA A 1130 -3.23 3.00 60.44
CA ALA A 1130 -2.83 3.26 61.81
C ALA A 1130 -3.25 2.13 62.77
N GLU A 1131 -4.50 1.65 62.68
CA GLU A 1131 -4.98 0.55 63.50
C GLU A 1131 -4.25 -0.76 63.21
N SER A 1132 -4.03 -1.08 61.92
CA SER A 1132 -3.33 -2.31 61.53
C SER A 1132 -1.89 -2.31 62.03
N ILE A 1133 -1.17 -1.19 61.88
CA ILE A 1133 0.22 -1.07 62.33
C ILE A 1133 0.30 -1.16 63.86
N ARG A 1134 -0.57 -0.45 64.60
CA ARG A 1134 -0.64 -0.54 66.07
C ARG A 1134 -0.92 -1.96 66.55
N ARG A 1135 -1.88 -2.64 65.91
CA ARG A 1135 -2.25 -4.02 66.28
C ARG A 1135 -1.08 -4.98 66.06
N TYR A 1136 -0.46 -4.97 64.87
CA TYR A 1136 0.64 -5.89 64.58
C TYR A 1136 1.85 -5.67 65.47
N ILE A 1137 2.12 -4.43 65.88
CA ILE A 1137 3.20 -4.13 66.83
C ILE A 1137 2.84 -4.59 68.25
N ALA A 1138 1.60 -4.37 68.70
CA ALA A 1138 1.14 -4.84 70.01
C ALA A 1138 1.12 -6.38 70.12
N GLU A 1139 0.93 -7.07 69.00
CA GLU A 1139 0.94 -8.53 68.87
C GLU A 1139 2.35 -9.13 68.62
N ASP A 1140 3.39 -8.29 68.53
CA ASP A 1140 4.78 -8.65 68.14
C ASP A 1140 4.90 -9.36 66.78
N ASP A 1141 3.94 -9.09 65.86
CA ASP A 1141 3.92 -9.61 64.49
C ASP A 1141 4.75 -8.72 63.56
N ARG A 1142 6.07 -8.93 63.61
CA ARG A 1142 7.07 -8.13 62.88
C ARG A 1142 6.91 -8.22 61.36
N GLU A 1143 6.43 -9.34 60.82
CA GLU A 1143 6.30 -9.54 59.37
C GLU A 1143 5.14 -8.70 58.81
N ASN A 1144 3.97 -8.75 59.45
CA ASN A 1144 2.82 -7.96 59.01
C ASN A 1144 2.97 -6.46 59.30
N ALA A 1145 3.65 -6.09 60.39
CA ALA A 1145 4.02 -4.71 60.66
C ALA A 1145 4.93 -4.14 59.54
N MET A 1146 5.92 -4.92 59.10
CA MET A 1146 6.81 -4.54 57.99
C MET A 1146 6.04 -4.35 56.67
N ILE A 1147 5.13 -5.28 56.34
CA ILE A 1147 4.32 -5.19 55.11
C ILE A 1147 3.45 -3.92 55.12
N LYS A 1148 2.76 -3.64 56.23
CA LYS A 1148 1.90 -2.45 56.33
C LYS A 1148 2.70 -1.14 56.29
N LEU A 1149 3.90 -1.10 56.89
CA LEU A 1149 4.81 0.05 56.77
C LEU A 1149 5.33 0.23 55.33
N HIS A 1150 5.61 -0.86 54.61
CA HIS A 1150 5.98 -0.82 53.19
C HIS A 1150 4.85 -0.25 52.31
N SER A 1151 3.60 -0.68 52.55
CA SER A 1151 2.43 -0.15 51.86
C SER A 1151 2.19 1.33 52.17
N LEU A 1152 2.32 1.73 53.43
CA LEU A 1152 2.19 3.13 53.85
C LEU A 1152 3.25 4.02 53.19
N LYS A 1153 4.51 3.56 53.11
CA LYS A 1153 5.58 4.27 52.40
C LYS A 1153 5.22 4.52 50.94
N GLY A 1154 4.71 3.50 50.25
CA GLY A 1154 4.28 3.62 48.86
C GLY A 1154 3.17 4.65 48.70
N ALA A 1155 2.12 4.54 49.50
CA ALA A 1155 0.97 5.43 49.47
C ALA A 1155 1.36 6.90 49.80
N ALA A 1156 2.21 7.11 50.80
CA ALA A 1156 2.69 8.44 51.21
C ALA A 1156 3.50 9.13 50.09
N ARG A 1157 4.38 8.41 49.39
CA ARG A 1157 5.15 8.96 48.25
C ARG A 1157 4.29 9.28 47.04
N THR A 1158 3.28 8.46 46.76
CA THR A 1158 2.34 8.70 45.66
C THR A 1158 1.61 10.03 45.84
N ILE A 1159 1.25 10.39 47.07
CA ILE A 1159 0.60 11.69 47.36
C ILE A 1159 1.58 12.84 47.59
N GLY A 1160 2.90 12.63 47.48
CA GLY A 1160 3.90 13.67 47.73
C GLY A 1160 4.18 13.97 49.22
N ALA A 1161 3.82 13.07 50.14
CA ALA A 1161 4.13 13.16 51.56
C ALA A 1161 5.49 12.49 51.88
N GLU A 1162 6.59 13.06 51.38
CA GLU A 1162 7.91 12.41 51.41
C GLU A 1162 8.41 12.15 52.85
N SER A 1163 8.18 13.09 53.77
CA SER A 1163 8.56 12.96 55.19
C SER A 1163 7.92 11.74 55.84
N LEU A 1164 6.61 11.54 55.63
CA LEU A 1164 5.88 10.36 56.12
C LEU A 1164 6.37 9.08 55.45
N GLY A 1165 6.70 9.14 54.16
CA GLY A 1165 7.31 8.04 53.42
C GLY A 1165 8.66 7.61 54.01
N GLU A 1166 9.51 8.56 54.40
CA GLU A 1166 10.79 8.27 55.04
C GLU A 1166 10.64 7.69 56.45
N MET A 1167 9.71 8.20 57.25
CA MET A 1167 9.39 7.64 58.57
C MET A 1167 8.89 6.19 58.48
N ALA A 1168 7.97 5.92 57.54
CA ALA A 1168 7.48 4.57 57.28
C ALA A 1168 8.60 3.63 56.77
N TYR A 1169 9.54 4.15 55.98
CA TYR A 1169 10.71 3.39 55.52
C TYR A 1169 11.68 3.05 56.67
N ALA A 1170 11.91 3.97 57.61
CA ALA A 1170 12.73 3.70 58.80
C ALA A 1170 12.12 2.57 59.65
N GLY A 1171 10.79 2.62 59.86
CA GLY A 1171 10.05 1.53 60.50
C GLY A 1171 10.18 0.20 59.74
N GLU A 1172 9.99 0.21 58.42
CA GLU A 1172 10.15 -0.97 57.56
C GLU A 1172 11.55 -1.60 57.74
N MET A 1173 12.62 -0.80 57.75
CA MET A 1173 13.99 -1.31 57.85
C MET A 1173 14.31 -1.92 59.22
N TYR A 1174 13.78 -1.36 60.31
CA TYR A 1174 13.94 -1.91 61.66
C TYR A 1174 13.22 -3.25 61.82
N TYR A 1175 11.96 -3.36 61.39
CA TYR A 1175 11.21 -4.62 61.46
C TYR A 1175 11.76 -5.68 60.50
N ARG A 1176 12.47 -5.26 59.44
CA ARG A 1176 13.26 -6.11 58.55
C ARG A 1176 14.62 -6.53 59.12
N GLY A 1177 15.01 -6.03 60.30
CA GLY A 1177 16.27 -6.35 60.99
C GLY A 1177 17.52 -5.75 60.34
N ARG A 1178 17.37 -4.63 59.61
CA ARG A 1178 18.48 -3.95 58.91
C ARG A 1178 19.03 -2.73 59.64
N THR A 1179 18.39 -2.29 60.72
CA THR A 1179 18.86 -1.22 61.61
C THR A 1179 18.61 -1.65 63.06
N GLU A 1180 19.47 -1.23 63.98
CA GLU A 1180 19.25 -1.43 65.43
C GLU A 1180 18.56 -0.21 66.08
N ASP A 1181 18.49 0.91 65.37
CA ASP A 1181 17.83 2.13 65.84
C ASP A 1181 16.31 1.95 65.86
N GLU A 1182 15.71 2.05 67.04
CA GLU A 1182 14.28 1.87 67.25
C GLU A 1182 13.49 3.00 66.54
N PRO A 1183 12.55 2.66 65.64
CA PRO A 1183 11.84 3.65 64.84
C PRO A 1183 10.76 4.34 65.67
N ASP A 1184 10.57 5.64 65.42
CA ASP A 1184 9.48 6.41 66.02
C ASP A 1184 8.14 6.10 65.31
N ILE A 1185 7.56 4.96 65.64
CA ILE A 1185 6.27 4.53 65.07
C ILE A 1185 5.13 5.43 65.53
N ASP A 1186 5.12 5.84 66.79
CA ASP A 1186 4.07 6.73 67.30
C ASP A 1186 4.11 8.10 66.59
N GLY A 1187 5.30 8.63 66.32
CA GLY A 1187 5.49 9.81 65.48
C GLY A 1187 5.04 9.60 64.02
N THR A 1188 5.35 8.44 63.44
CA THR A 1188 4.91 8.07 62.08
C THR A 1188 3.39 8.04 61.96
N LEU A 1189 2.71 7.46 62.96
CA LEU A 1189 1.25 7.35 62.97
C LEU A 1189 0.58 8.70 63.26
N ALA A 1190 1.17 9.51 64.15
CA ALA A 1190 0.69 10.87 64.39
C ALA A 1190 0.79 11.74 63.13
N GLU A 1191 1.86 11.59 62.35
CA GLU A 1191 2.03 12.32 61.10
C GLU A 1191 1.05 11.86 60.00
N LEU A 1192 0.78 10.55 59.91
CA LEU A 1192 -0.26 9.99 59.04
C LEU A 1192 -1.65 10.54 59.38
N GLU A 1193 -2.02 10.55 60.66
CA GLU A 1193 -3.31 11.09 61.13
C GLU A 1193 -3.39 12.61 60.88
N ARG A 1194 -2.29 13.35 61.09
CA ARG A 1194 -2.22 14.80 60.82
C ARG A 1194 -2.44 15.13 59.35
N ILE A 1195 -1.73 14.44 58.45
CA ILE A 1195 -1.85 14.65 57.00
C ILE A 1195 -3.26 14.25 56.53
N SER A 1196 -3.78 13.10 56.97
CA SER A 1196 -5.14 12.67 56.64
C SER A 1196 -6.20 13.68 57.09
N ALA A 1197 -6.12 14.18 58.34
CA ALA A 1197 -7.06 15.18 58.84
C ALA A 1197 -6.98 16.51 58.08
N ALA A 1198 -5.78 16.94 57.70
CA ALA A 1198 -5.57 18.15 56.90
C ALA A 1198 -6.16 17.99 55.47
N VAL A 1199 -6.01 16.81 54.87
CA VAL A 1199 -6.58 16.46 53.58
C VAL A 1199 -8.11 16.41 53.64
N ARG A 1200 -8.71 15.70 54.61
CA ARG A 1200 -10.18 15.66 54.79
C ARG A 1200 -10.77 17.05 54.97
N LYS A 1201 -10.15 17.87 55.83
CA LYS A 1201 -10.57 19.26 56.06
C LYS A 1201 -10.49 20.13 54.80
N ARG A 1202 -9.62 19.80 53.86
CA ARG A 1202 -9.46 20.53 52.60
C ARG A 1202 -10.42 20.04 51.51
N LEU A 1203 -10.84 18.78 51.57
CA LEU A 1203 -11.80 18.16 50.65
C LEU A 1203 -13.27 18.48 51.01
N ASP A 1204 -13.57 18.76 52.29
CA ASP A 1204 -14.91 19.13 52.81
C ASP A 1204 -15.28 20.63 52.64
N VAL A 1205 -14.41 21.47 52.06
CA VAL A 1205 -14.58 22.92 51.85
C VAL A 1205 -14.67 23.20 50.37
#